data_AF-A0A7Y8EAE6-F1
#
_entry.id   AF-A0A7Y8EAE6-F1
#
_cell.length_a   1.000
_cell.length_b   1.000
_cell.length_c   1.000
_cell.angle_alpha   90.00
_cell.angle_beta   90.00
_cell.angle_gamma   90.00
#
_symmetry.space_group_name_H-M   'P 1'
#
loop_
_entity.id
_entity.type
_entity.pdbx_description
1 polymer ?
#
loop_
_entity_poly.entity_id
_entity_poly.type
_entity_poly.pdbx_seq_one_letter_code
_entity_poly.pdbx_strand_id
1 'polypeptide(L)'
;MRGLKIAGLALVAVLMLLLLALWTVLGTQAGSRWALSQVPGLSVENYQGYLGGQWSADHLLWQQDASRVELNAPKFDWSPGCLLRMTLCINQLDVEQVNLQFPPSNEPSSGPITLPNLKLPVAIQLGDVRVGSLLFNGSEELKGLQLAAHWTAAGMQIDSVHLQRDDLVLDLNGLLQPTGNWPLSATGNLSLPYAPGGAPWKVALKVDGDLLKTLKLDADSSGYLPAKLSGELQPLVENLPAQLHITADGFKPSADLPDTLQLNQLDLTAKGDLSSGYQLLGRAVLPAEKGPVALLLQGKVDAKGAQIAGLDLTAGEQQSLKLSANLDWQQGFSADAKINWLDFPWHRLYPLIDEPQVALRTFNGEVSYKDGNYLGNLNADLDGPAGKFNLVTPFSGDLKQVFLPELKLTAGQGKAEGHLNLQFADGIAWDTALDLSALNPAYWVAELPGTLAGPLRSKGEFKNEQLKLNADLDLKGHLRGQTAVLAAKAEGAGEQWTLANLDIRLGDNRINGSGSLQQRLAGQIDIKLARLAQLWPQLRGQINGRVDVAGTLKAPQGKLDLKGQQLAFADNKLQSLTLDAALDNAQRAKIDLKGSGIQAGETQVGTLTASAQGDIKSQKVQLDLAGSLVKLALALDGNLDKGNWRGRLASGDVQAGGQDWKLQAPAKIERLADGKLTFAAHCWVSGGSSLCGEDQRLMPEPKLRYHLKQFPIDSLAAFLPKDFAWQGKLNADVQLDLPSSGPKGVVAVDASGGTLRVKDKNQWVDFPYDTLKLETALNPKRIDTQLNFRGGKLGELLLQAQINPLPKDKPITGTFSLTGLDLAVARPFVPMVETLNGKLNGNGRISGGLLAPQVNGNVNLVDGEISGPELPMSLEGLNVQALIAGESVQLNGGWRSGKDGQGSLKGRVGWGQALAVDLSLQGSKLPVTVEPYAKLEVAPDLKISLKDDKLAIAGKVHIPRGDITVRELPPSTVKVSDDTVIVGSQTEEGKPPMAMAMDIDVEVGEDQLNFAGFGLTAKVQGHVHIGDNMDTRGELWLNDGRYRAYGQRLNVRRARLLFAGPLDQPFLDIEATRVVVEDSRTVTAGIRLSGSAEQPATQIFSEPSMPQEDALSYLVLGRSRNNTGEDNNMLAEAALGLGLMGSAGVTSDIANKLGIQDFDLDTQGSGNKTAVVASGKITEKLSLRYGVGVFEPANTIALRYLLSKKVYLEVASGVASSLDIFYKRDF
;
A
#
# COMPACT_ATOMS: atom_id res chain seq x y z
N MET A 1 -123.92 15.64 18.78
CA MET A 1 -122.63 16.24 19.22
C MET A 1 -122.05 15.66 20.53
N ARG A 2 -122.75 14.79 21.28
CA ARG A 2 -122.15 14.08 22.45
C ARG A 2 -121.27 12.87 22.07
N GLY A 3 -121.60 12.15 21.00
CA GLY A 3 -120.82 10.97 20.54
C GLY A 3 -119.41 11.26 20.03
N LEU A 4 -119.20 12.37 19.31
CA LEU A 4 -117.87 12.75 18.79
C LEU A 4 -116.90 13.24 19.89
N LYS A 5 -117.43 13.89 20.94
CA LYS A 5 -116.63 14.28 22.12
C LYS A 5 -116.24 13.07 22.97
N ILE A 6 -117.12 12.07 23.10
CA ILE A 6 -116.82 10.82 23.81
C ILE A 6 -115.86 9.94 22.99
N ALA A 7 -116.02 9.86 21.67
CA ALA A 7 -115.07 9.16 20.80
C ALA A 7 -113.71 9.87 20.73
N GLY A 8 -113.68 11.21 20.72
CA GLY A 8 -112.44 12.00 20.79
C GLY A 8 -111.75 11.90 22.15
N LEU A 9 -112.49 11.97 23.26
CA LEU A 9 -111.94 11.72 24.60
C LEU A 9 -111.53 10.27 24.81
N ALA A 10 -112.25 9.30 24.22
CA ALA A 10 -111.87 7.88 24.25
C ALA A 10 -110.63 7.63 23.39
N LEU A 11 -110.51 8.26 22.21
CA LEU A 11 -109.32 8.15 21.38
C LEU A 11 -108.13 8.81 22.06
N VAL A 12 -108.28 10.01 22.64
CA VAL A 12 -107.22 10.69 23.41
C VAL A 12 -106.90 9.95 24.71
N ALA A 13 -107.87 9.36 25.40
CA ALA A 13 -107.64 8.53 26.58
C ALA A 13 -106.96 7.21 26.20
N VAL A 14 -107.31 6.60 25.06
CA VAL A 14 -106.62 5.43 24.50
C VAL A 14 -105.22 5.80 24.03
N LEU A 15 -105.02 6.97 23.40
CA LEU A 15 -103.69 7.46 23.00
C LEU A 15 -102.85 7.83 24.20
N MET A 16 -103.42 8.45 25.24
CA MET A 16 -102.74 8.71 26.51
C MET A 16 -102.48 7.41 27.26
N LEU A 17 -103.38 6.42 27.26
CA LEU A 17 -103.13 5.10 27.83
C LEU A 17 -102.07 4.34 27.06
N LEU A 18 -102.03 4.47 25.73
CA LEU A 18 -100.99 3.88 24.88
C LEU A 18 -99.66 4.58 25.07
N LEU A 19 -99.62 5.91 25.15
CA LEU A 19 -98.40 6.68 25.44
C LEU A 19 -97.92 6.46 26.86
N LEU A 20 -98.83 6.35 27.85
CA LEU A 20 -98.50 6.00 29.23
C LEU A 20 -98.00 4.57 29.31
N ALA A 21 -98.65 3.61 28.63
CA ALA A 21 -98.20 2.22 28.53
C ALA A 21 -96.82 2.14 27.86
N LEU A 22 -96.63 2.83 26.74
CA LEU A 22 -95.36 2.91 26.02
C LEU A 22 -94.28 3.57 26.88
N TRP A 23 -94.61 4.63 27.62
CA TRP A 23 -93.69 5.30 28.55
C TRP A 23 -93.39 4.44 29.78
N THR A 24 -94.34 3.66 30.29
CA THR A 24 -94.05 2.70 31.38
C THR A 24 -93.18 1.56 30.91
N VAL A 25 -93.37 1.07 29.69
CA VAL A 25 -92.59 -0.03 29.12
C VAL A 25 -91.18 0.44 28.73
N LEU A 26 -91.04 1.58 28.05
CA LEU A 26 -89.75 2.07 27.56
C LEU A 26 -89.05 3.01 28.53
N GLY A 27 -89.77 3.74 29.38
CA GLY A 27 -89.22 4.76 30.29
C GLY A 27 -88.99 4.29 31.73
N THR A 28 -89.29 3.03 32.06
CA THR A 28 -89.01 2.47 33.39
C THR A 28 -88.24 1.15 33.31
N GLN A 29 -87.33 0.91 34.26
CA GLN A 29 -86.51 -0.30 34.29
C GLN A 29 -87.33 -1.58 34.40
N ALA A 30 -88.39 -1.58 35.21
CA ALA A 30 -89.28 -2.73 35.37
C ALA A 30 -90.05 -3.04 34.08
N GLY A 31 -90.60 -2.02 33.42
CA GLY A 31 -91.30 -2.20 32.14
C GLY A 31 -90.38 -2.65 31.01
N SER A 32 -89.15 -2.15 31.00
CA SER A 32 -88.12 -2.49 30.01
C SER A 32 -87.63 -3.92 30.15
N ARG A 33 -87.36 -4.35 31.40
CA ARG A 33 -87.04 -5.76 31.71
C ARG A 33 -88.19 -6.70 31.35
N TRP A 34 -89.44 -6.29 31.61
CA TRP A 34 -90.61 -7.05 31.18
C TRP A 34 -90.67 -7.17 29.66
N ALA A 35 -90.48 -6.09 28.91
CA ALA A 35 -90.46 -6.12 27.44
C ALA A 35 -89.37 -7.05 26.88
N LEU A 36 -88.15 -7.00 27.43
CA LEU A 36 -87.07 -7.91 27.04
C LEU A 36 -87.41 -9.38 27.33
N SER A 37 -88.11 -9.67 28.44
CA SER A 37 -88.53 -11.03 28.78
C SER A 37 -89.58 -11.62 27.82
N GLN A 38 -90.26 -10.79 27.02
CA GLN A 38 -91.21 -11.25 26.01
C GLN A 38 -90.54 -11.63 24.69
N VAL A 39 -89.24 -11.36 24.52
CA VAL A 39 -88.48 -11.73 23.31
C VAL A 39 -88.12 -13.22 23.39
N PRO A 40 -88.60 -14.07 22.46
CA PRO A 40 -88.31 -15.50 22.48
C PRO A 40 -86.81 -15.77 22.42
N GLY A 41 -86.34 -16.67 23.30
CA GLY A 41 -84.93 -17.07 23.36
C GLY A 41 -83.98 -16.04 23.98
N LEU A 42 -84.46 -14.86 24.38
CA LEU A 42 -83.64 -13.81 25.00
C LEU A 42 -83.61 -13.95 26.52
N SER A 43 -82.42 -13.95 27.08
CA SER A 43 -82.13 -13.91 28.51
C SER A 43 -81.19 -12.74 28.80
N VAL A 44 -81.48 -11.99 29.87
CA VAL A 44 -80.75 -10.77 30.24
C VAL A 44 -80.47 -10.80 31.73
N GLU A 45 -79.21 -10.72 32.10
CA GLU A 45 -78.73 -10.71 33.49
C GLU A 45 -78.36 -9.29 33.94
N ASN A 46 -78.72 -8.93 35.17
CA ASN A 46 -78.41 -7.64 35.80
C ASN A 46 -78.74 -6.40 34.94
N TYR A 47 -79.91 -6.40 34.28
CA TYR A 47 -80.40 -5.26 33.51
C TYR A 47 -80.60 -3.99 34.36
N GLN A 48 -79.98 -2.88 33.95
CA GLN A 48 -80.08 -1.55 34.54
C GLN A 48 -80.47 -0.51 33.48
N GLY A 49 -81.17 0.55 33.90
CA GLY A 49 -81.65 1.60 33.00
C GLY A 49 -82.99 1.27 32.35
N TYR A 50 -83.29 1.86 31.19
CA TYR A 50 -84.58 1.72 30.52
C TYR A 50 -84.42 1.74 28.99
N LEU A 51 -85.26 0.98 28.28
CA LEU A 51 -85.16 0.75 26.84
C LEU A 51 -85.37 1.99 25.99
N GLY A 52 -85.99 3.05 26.51
CA GLY A 52 -86.24 4.33 25.84
C GLY A 52 -85.11 5.36 26.00
N GLY A 53 -83.92 4.93 26.43
CA GLY A 53 -82.74 5.76 26.60
C GLY A 53 -81.52 4.87 26.88
N GLN A 54 -80.74 5.22 27.89
CA GLN A 54 -79.57 4.45 28.28
C GLN A 54 -79.94 3.21 29.11
N TRP A 55 -79.40 2.07 28.71
CA TRP A 55 -79.47 0.82 29.47
C TRP A 55 -78.18 0.02 29.39
N SER A 56 -77.97 -0.86 30.36
CA SER A 56 -76.87 -1.82 30.38
C SER A 56 -77.29 -3.16 30.97
N ALA A 57 -76.57 -4.21 30.64
CA ALA A 57 -76.69 -5.53 31.26
C ALA A 57 -75.30 -6.13 31.47
N ASP A 58 -75.15 -7.05 32.41
CA ASP A 58 -73.89 -7.78 32.57
C ASP A 58 -73.76 -8.87 31.50
N HIS A 59 -74.89 -9.46 31.12
CA HIS A 59 -74.95 -10.53 30.14
C HIS A 59 -76.27 -10.49 29.38
N LEU A 60 -76.22 -10.57 28.05
CA LEU A 60 -77.38 -10.70 27.18
C LEU A 60 -77.16 -11.90 26.26
N LEU A 61 -77.93 -12.95 26.47
CA LEU A 61 -77.86 -14.18 25.71
C LEU A 61 -79.17 -14.39 24.95
N TRP A 62 -79.08 -14.37 23.63
CA TRP A 62 -80.14 -14.80 22.74
C TRP A 62 -79.81 -16.16 22.15
N GLN A 63 -80.69 -17.14 22.35
CA GLN A 63 -80.53 -18.47 21.80
C GLN A 63 -81.84 -18.94 21.15
N GLN A 64 -81.76 -19.28 19.86
CA GLN A 64 -82.86 -19.84 19.08
C GLN A 64 -82.33 -20.94 18.17
N ASP A 65 -82.90 -22.14 18.29
CA ASP A 65 -82.38 -23.36 17.67
C ASP A 65 -80.89 -23.60 18.01
N ALA A 66 -80.05 -23.84 17.00
CA ALA A 66 -78.61 -23.97 17.15
C ALA A 66 -77.85 -22.63 17.09
N SER A 67 -78.56 -21.51 16.96
CA SER A 67 -77.98 -20.16 16.89
C SER A 67 -77.93 -19.53 18.28
N ARG A 68 -76.77 -19.01 18.66
CA ARG A 68 -76.51 -18.38 19.95
C ARG A 68 -75.74 -17.08 19.74
N VAL A 69 -76.27 -15.98 20.27
CA VAL A 69 -75.64 -14.66 20.30
C VAL A 69 -75.53 -14.26 21.77
N GLU A 70 -74.32 -13.99 22.22
CA GLU A 70 -74.00 -13.69 23.61
C GLU A 70 -73.22 -12.37 23.66
N LEU A 71 -73.72 -11.40 24.42
CA LEU A 71 -73.12 -10.09 24.62
C LEU A 71 -72.74 -9.96 26.09
N ASN A 72 -71.45 -9.72 26.37
CA ASN A 72 -70.94 -9.47 27.71
C ASN A 72 -70.83 -7.96 27.95
N ALA A 73 -71.34 -7.52 29.09
CA ALA A 73 -71.39 -6.14 29.55
C ALA A 73 -71.94 -5.12 28.51
N PRO A 74 -73.03 -5.40 27.76
CA PRO A 74 -73.54 -4.43 26.78
C PRO A 74 -74.08 -3.17 27.46
N LYS A 75 -73.68 -2.02 26.93
CA LYS A 75 -74.23 -0.69 27.23
C LYS A 75 -74.75 -0.08 25.95
N PHE A 76 -75.98 0.43 26.00
CA PHE A 76 -76.65 1.00 24.85
C PHE A 76 -77.32 2.31 25.24
N ASP A 77 -77.06 3.36 24.48
CA ASP A 77 -77.73 4.65 24.58
C ASP A 77 -78.23 5.07 23.20
N TRP A 78 -79.50 5.43 23.12
CA TRP A 78 -80.13 5.89 21.89
C TRP A 78 -81.18 6.94 22.22
N SER A 79 -81.54 7.74 21.22
CA SER A 79 -82.49 8.85 21.36
C SER A 79 -83.78 8.58 20.59
N PRO A 80 -84.85 8.05 21.22
CA PRO A 80 -86.12 7.76 20.54
C PRO A 80 -86.76 8.99 19.90
N GLY A 81 -86.47 10.20 20.40
CA GLY A 81 -86.93 11.46 19.82
C GLY A 81 -86.43 11.68 18.38
N CYS A 82 -85.32 11.06 17.98
CA CYS A 82 -84.84 11.09 16.60
C CYS A 82 -85.79 10.40 15.62
N LEU A 83 -86.61 9.44 16.08
CA LEU A 83 -87.57 8.74 15.23
C LEU A 83 -88.64 9.70 14.67
N LEU A 84 -88.93 10.81 15.36
CA LEU A 84 -89.80 11.88 14.84
C LEU A 84 -89.25 12.55 13.58
N ARG A 85 -87.94 12.42 13.34
CA ARG A 85 -87.22 12.88 12.14
C ARG A 85 -86.85 11.73 11.21
N MET A 86 -87.49 10.56 11.35
CA MET A 86 -87.19 9.35 10.57
C MET A 86 -85.71 8.93 10.68
N THR A 87 -85.08 9.15 11.83
CA THR A 87 -83.68 8.77 12.09
C THR A 87 -83.58 7.95 13.37
N LEU A 88 -82.82 6.86 13.34
CA LEU A 88 -82.43 6.08 14.51
C LEU A 88 -81.06 6.59 15.00
N CYS A 89 -81.05 7.40 16.06
CA CYS A 89 -79.81 7.89 16.67
C CYS A 89 -79.37 6.95 17.78
N ILE A 90 -78.30 6.17 17.55
CA ILE A 90 -77.61 5.39 18.57
C ILE A 90 -76.41 6.22 19.01
N ASN A 91 -76.47 6.80 20.20
CA ASN A 91 -75.40 7.66 20.73
C ASN A 91 -74.20 6.82 21.16
N GLN A 92 -74.44 5.70 21.84
CA GLN A 92 -73.42 4.81 22.34
C GLN A 92 -73.87 3.35 22.23
N LEU A 93 -73.00 2.48 21.72
CA LEU A 93 -73.13 1.02 21.79
C LEU A 93 -71.78 0.46 22.18
N ASP A 94 -71.62 0.07 23.43
CA ASP A 94 -70.35 -0.42 24.00
C ASP A 94 -70.55 -1.84 24.52
N VAL A 95 -69.78 -2.79 24.01
CA VAL A 95 -69.87 -4.21 24.39
C VAL A 95 -68.46 -4.75 24.60
N GLU A 96 -68.18 -5.33 25.77
CA GLU A 96 -66.85 -5.89 26.04
C GLU A 96 -66.55 -7.10 25.17
N GLN A 97 -67.52 -7.99 24.97
CA GLN A 97 -67.34 -9.19 24.16
C GLN A 97 -68.65 -9.59 23.48
N VAL A 98 -68.58 -9.92 22.20
CA VAL A 98 -69.68 -10.44 21.37
C VAL A 98 -69.31 -11.86 20.95
N ASN A 99 -70.09 -12.87 21.34
CA ASN A 99 -69.88 -14.27 20.96
C ASN A 99 -71.04 -14.75 20.09
N LEU A 100 -70.73 -15.12 18.86
CA LEU A 100 -71.65 -15.59 17.85
C LEU A 100 -71.38 -17.07 17.57
N GLN A 101 -72.36 -17.93 17.79
CA GLN A 101 -72.30 -19.35 17.46
C GLN A 101 -73.48 -19.70 16.57
N PHE A 102 -73.20 -20.14 15.35
CA PHE A 102 -74.23 -20.51 14.37
C PHE A 102 -73.95 -21.93 13.84
N PRO A 103 -75.00 -22.72 13.53
CA PRO A 103 -74.81 -24.05 12.97
C PRO A 103 -74.10 -23.96 11.61
N PRO A 104 -73.17 -24.88 11.30
CA PRO A 104 -72.54 -24.93 9.98
C PRO A 104 -73.59 -25.21 8.91
N SER A 105 -73.58 -24.42 7.83
CA SER A 105 -74.45 -24.65 6.66
C SER A 105 -73.96 -25.88 5.88
N ASN A 106 -74.83 -26.87 5.67
CA ASN A 106 -74.51 -28.12 4.96
C ASN A 106 -74.60 -28.02 3.42
N GLU A 107 -74.85 -26.83 2.86
CA GLU A 107 -74.71 -26.58 1.42
C GLU A 107 -73.41 -25.82 1.16
N PRO A 108 -72.48 -26.35 0.34
CA PRO A 108 -71.35 -25.57 -0.14
C PRO A 108 -71.89 -24.43 -0.99
N SER A 109 -71.77 -23.18 -0.52
CA SER A 109 -72.13 -22.02 -1.33
C SER A 109 -71.10 -21.85 -2.46
N SER A 110 -71.33 -22.49 -3.60
CA SER A 110 -70.47 -22.41 -4.80
C SER A 110 -70.88 -21.28 -5.75
N GLY A 111 -71.39 -20.17 -5.20
CA GLY A 111 -71.80 -18.99 -5.94
C GLY A 111 -71.11 -17.73 -5.42
N PRO A 112 -70.95 -16.69 -6.25
CA PRO A 112 -70.38 -15.41 -5.81
C PRO A 112 -71.15 -14.87 -4.60
N ILE A 113 -70.44 -14.32 -3.62
CA ILE A 113 -71.04 -13.69 -2.44
C ILE A 113 -72.01 -12.61 -2.92
N THR A 114 -73.32 -12.79 -2.67
CA THR A 114 -74.34 -11.81 -3.03
C THR A 114 -74.68 -10.97 -1.80
N LEU A 115 -74.43 -9.66 -1.88
CA LEU A 115 -74.84 -8.72 -0.84
C LEU A 115 -76.23 -8.14 -1.17
N PRO A 116 -77.16 -8.07 -0.20
CA PRO A 116 -78.49 -7.51 -0.44
C PRO A 116 -78.42 -6.00 -0.72
N ASN A 117 -79.38 -5.49 -1.51
CA ASN A 117 -79.58 -4.04 -1.63
C ASN A 117 -80.27 -3.52 -0.37
N LEU A 118 -79.57 -2.73 0.45
CA LEU A 118 -80.08 -2.21 1.71
C LEU A 118 -80.59 -0.78 1.53
N LYS A 119 -81.90 -0.64 1.35
CA LYS A 119 -82.62 0.64 1.42
C LYS A 119 -83.31 0.75 2.76
N LEU A 120 -82.75 1.55 3.67
CA LEU A 120 -83.34 1.73 4.98
C LEU A 120 -84.52 2.71 4.93
N PRO A 121 -85.65 2.38 5.58
CA PRO A 121 -86.81 3.27 5.66
C PRO A 121 -86.57 4.47 6.60
N VAL A 122 -85.56 4.39 7.47
CA VAL A 122 -85.10 5.45 8.38
C VAL A 122 -83.59 5.60 8.28
N ALA A 123 -83.07 6.82 8.40
CA ALA A 123 -81.63 7.05 8.50
C ALA A 123 -81.10 6.47 9.83
N ILE A 124 -79.85 6.03 9.88
CA ILE A 124 -79.22 5.54 11.12
C ILE A 124 -78.02 6.41 11.41
N GLN A 125 -77.93 6.96 12.62
CA GLN A 125 -76.73 7.67 13.08
C GLN A 125 -76.11 6.85 14.22
N LEU A 126 -74.86 6.42 14.03
CA LEU A 126 -74.06 5.70 15.00
C LEU A 126 -73.00 6.66 15.56
N GLY A 127 -73.14 7.02 16.83
CA GLY A 127 -72.23 7.91 17.55
C GLY A 127 -70.92 7.20 17.91
N ASP A 128 -70.89 6.53 19.06
CA ASP A 128 -69.72 5.80 19.56
C ASP A 128 -70.05 4.30 19.69
N VAL A 129 -69.62 3.51 18.72
CA VAL A 129 -69.75 2.05 18.76
C VAL A 129 -68.40 1.45 19.15
N ARG A 130 -68.35 0.75 20.27
CA ARG A 130 -67.16 0.06 20.78
C ARG A 130 -67.44 -1.42 20.97
N VAL A 131 -66.59 -2.27 20.42
CA VAL A 131 -66.63 -3.71 20.62
C VAL A 131 -65.26 -4.18 21.07
N GLY A 132 -65.17 -4.68 22.30
CA GLY A 132 -63.92 -5.13 22.92
C GLY A 132 -63.33 -6.36 22.22
N SER A 133 -64.10 -7.44 22.09
CA SER A 133 -63.75 -8.58 21.22
C SER A 133 -64.98 -9.23 20.57
N LEU A 134 -64.82 -9.74 19.34
CA LEU A 134 -65.84 -10.52 18.62
C LEU A 134 -65.34 -11.95 18.43
N LEU A 135 -66.06 -12.93 18.96
CA LEU A 135 -65.80 -14.35 18.77
C LEU A 135 -66.87 -14.95 17.85
N PHE A 136 -66.44 -15.67 16.82
CA PHE A 136 -67.31 -16.41 15.92
C PHE A 136 -66.96 -17.90 15.98
N ASN A 137 -67.91 -18.75 16.37
CA ASN A 137 -67.72 -20.20 16.53
C ASN A 137 -66.47 -20.60 17.36
N GLY A 138 -66.10 -19.77 18.34
CA GLY A 138 -64.96 -20.00 19.23
C GLY A 138 -63.63 -19.37 18.78
N SER A 139 -63.57 -18.76 17.59
CA SER A 139 -62.40 -18.01 17.10
C SER A 139 -62.57 -16.50 17.33
N GLU A 140 -61.57 -15.81 17.88
CA GLU A 140 -61.57 -14.34 18.00
C GLU A 140 -61.29 -13.70 16.64
N GLU A 141 -62.27 -13.02 16.06
CA GLU A 141 -62.22 -12.45 14.71
C GLU A 141 -61.78 -10.98 14.71
N LEU A 142 -62.18 -10.20 15.73
CA LEU A 142 -61.90 -8.76 15.84
C LEU A 142 -61.68 -8.37 17.31
N LYS A 143 -60.82 -7.38 17.57
CA LYS A 143 -60.57 -6.80 18.90
C LYS A 143 -60.50 -5.27 18.82
N GLY A 144 -60.95 -4.60 19.88
CA GLY A 144 -60.81 -3.15 20.03
C GLY A 144 -61.43 -2.32 18.91
N LEU A 145 -62.53 -2.77 18.32
CA LEU A 145 -63.23 -2.05 17.27
C LEU A 145 -63.86 -0.78 17.84
N GLN A 146 -63.55 0.37 17.25
CA GLN A 146 -64.23 1.64 17.49
C GLN A 146 -64.77 2.17 16.16
N LEU A 147 -66.05 2.49 16.11
CA LEU A 147 -66.75 2.91 14.90
C LEU A 147 -67.68 4.09 15.18
N ALA A 148 -67.55 5.12 14.36
CA ALA A 148 -68.51 6.22 14.23
C ALA A 148 -68.93 6.33 12.77
N ALA A 149 -70.24 6.32 12.51
CA ALA A 149 -70.76 6.34 11.15
C ALA A 149 -72.20 6.87 11.09
N HIS A 150 -72.58 7.45 9.95
CA HIS A 150 -73.95 7.84 9.70
C HIS A 150 -74.44 7.32 8.35
N TRP A 151 -75.57 6.63 8.39
CA TRP A 151 -76.26 6.08 7.24
C TRP A 151 -77.38 7.03 6.81
N THR A 152 -77.20 7.63 5.64
CA THR A 152 -78.17 8.55 5.00
C THR A 152 -78.66 7.98 3.68
N ALA A 153 -79.52 8.73 2.98
CA ALA A 153 -79.93 8.39 1.62
C ALA A 153 -78.76 8.32 0.61
N ALA A 154 -77.62 8.97 0.91
CA ALA A 154 -76.43 8.95 0.07
C ALA A 154 -75.55 7.70 0.28
N GLY A 155 -75.76 6.94 1.35
CA GLY A 155 -74.95 5.79 1.76
C GLY A 155 -74.57 5.84 3.24
N MET A 156 -73.76 4.87 3.66
CA MET A 156 -73.10 4.81 4.96
C MET A 156 -71.81 5.62 4.90
N GLN A 157 -71.83 6.82 5.45
CA GLN A 157 -70.63 7.60 5.70
C GLN A 157 -69.96 7.05 6.95
N ILE A 158 -68.73 6.58 6.80
CA ILE A 158 -67.87 6.11 7.87
C ILE A 158 -67.03 7.32 8.31
N ASP A 159 -67.33 7.86 9.47
CA ASP A 159 -66.62 9.03 10.03
C ASP A 159 -65.25 8.61 10.57
N SER A 160 -65.21 7.48 11.29
CA SER A 160 -63.97 6.83 11.73
C SER A 160 -64.19 5.36 12.05
N VAL A 161 -63.27 4.52 11.61
CA VAL A 161 -63.06 3.14 12.06
C VAL A 161 -61.65 3.06 12.61
N HIS A 162 -61.52 2.59 13.85
CA HIS A 162 -60.27 2.12 14.42
C HIS A 162 -60.40 0.63 14.70
N LEU A 163 -59.50 -0.16 14.14
CA LEU A 163 -59.46 -1.60 14.32
C LEU A 163 -58.05 -2.03 14.73
N GLN A 164 -57.97 -2.86 15.77
CA GLN A 164 -56.72 -3.47 16.20
C GLN A 164 -56.84 -4.99 16.18
N ARG A 165 -56.00 -5.65 15.37
CA ARG A 165 -55.88 -7.12 15.38
C ARG A 165 -54.44 -7.48 15.67
N ASP A 166 -54.21 -8.13 16.81
CA ASP A 166 -52.87 -8.33 17.37
C ASP A 166 -52.13 -6.98 17.47
N ASP A 167 -51.11 -6.84 16.64
CA ASP A 167 -50.19 -5.73 16.52
C ASP A 167 -50.55 -4.80 15.33
N LEU A 168 -51.48 -5.21 14.45
CA LEU A 168 -51.96 -4.45 13.30
C LEU A 168 -52.97 -3.40 13.74
N VAL A 169 -52.75 -2.15 13.36
CA VAL A 169 -53.68 -1.03 13.59
C VAL A 169 -54.14 -0.47 12.25
N LEU A 170 -55.46 -0.42 12.06
CA LEU A 170 -56.12 0.14 10.89
C LEU A 170 -57.03 1.30 11.29
N ASP A 171 -56.75 2.48 10.75
CA ASP A 171 -57.61 3.66 10.83
C ASP A 171 -58.20 3.94 9.46
N LEU A 172 -59.53 4.03 9.34
CA LEU A 172 -60.21 4.21 8.04
C LEU A 172 -61.41 5.15 8.15
N ASN A 173 -61.64 5.94 7.10
CA ASN A 173 -62.86 6.69 6.88
C ASN A 173 -63.29 6.62 5.42
N GLY A 174 -64.55 6.92 5.12
CA GLY A 174 -65.02 6.83 3.73
C GLY A 174 -66.52 6.81 3.58
N LEU A 175 -66.97 6.52 2.36
CA LEU A 175 -68.37 6.35 2.00
C LEU A 175 -68.57 4.96 1.39
N LEU A 176 -69.50 4.20 1.97
CA LEU A 176 -69.97 2.93 1.43
C LEU A 176 -71.42 3.07 0.99
N GLN A 177 -71.74 2.72 -0.25
CA GLN A 177 -73.11 2.76 -0.77
C GLN A 177 -73.66 1.34 -0.84
N PRO A 178 -74.52 0.90 0.10
CA PRO A 178 -74.99 -0.49 0.18
C PRO A 178 -76.14 -0.79 -0.80
N THR A 179 -76.00 -0.30 -2.03
CA THR A 179 -76.93 -0.51 -3.15
C THR A 179 -76.15 -0.70 -4.45
N GLY A 180 -76.69 -1.49 -5.39
CA GLY A 180 -75.99 -1.81 -6.63
C GLY A 180 -74.81 -2.75 -6.38
N ASN A 181 -73.62 -2.37 -6.82
CA ASN A 181 -72.40 -3.19 -6.66
C ASN A 181 -71.62 -2.89 -5.36
N TRP A 182 -72.26 -2.21 -4.41
CA TRP A 182 -71.63 -1.73 -3.18
C TRP A 182 -70.42 -0.81 -3.40
N PRO A 183 -70.59 0.36 -4.06
CA PRO A 183 -69.51 1.32 -4.23
C PRO A 183 -68.86 1.71 -2.88
N LEU A 184 -67.54 1.61 -2.80
CA LEU A 184 -66.71 1.96 -1.66
C LEU A 184 -65.68 3.00 -2.10
N SER A 185 -65.64 4.13 -1.39
CA SER A 185 -64.55 5.11 -1.48
C SER A 185 -64.04 5.35 -0.06
N ALA A 186 -62.81 4.93 0.23
CA ALA A 186 -62.25 4.98 1.56
C ALA A 186 -60.78 5.40 1.56
N THR A 187 -60.38 6.12 2.60
CA THR A 187 -58.99 6.45 2.88
C THR A 187 -58.63 6.01 4.28
N GLY A 188 -57.39 5.59 4.49
CA GLY A 188 -56.98 5.10 5.80
C GLY A 188 -55.47 4.97 5.96
N ASN A 189 -55.05 4.64 7.16
CA ASN A 189 -53.68 4.30 7.48
C ASN A 189 -53.64 2.91 8.11
N LEU A 190 -52.73 2.09 7.61
CA LEU A 190 -52.41 0.78 8.16
C LEU A 190 -51.01 0.83 8.77
N SER A 191 -50.89 0.44 10.03
CA SER A 191 -49.61 0.36 10.75
C SER A 191 -49.33 -1.07 11.18
N LEU A 192 -48.14 -1.56 10.81
CA LEU A 192 -47.63 -2.91 11.10
C LEU A 192 -46.33 -2.76 11.92
N PRO A 193 -46.29 -3.22 13.19
CA PRO A 193 -45.16 -2.96 14.09
C PRO A 193 -44.02 -3.98 13.96
N TYR A 194 -44.25 -5.15 13.34
CA TYR A 194 -43.20 -6.14 13.12
C TYR A 194 -42.66 -6.06 11.69
N ALA A 195 -41.54 -5.36 11.54
CA ALA A 195 -40.71 -5.45 10.35
C ALA A 195 -39.30 -5.93 10.73
N PRO A 196 -38.66 -6.79 9.91
CA PRO A 196 -37.26 -7.17 10.08
C PRO A 196 -36.38 -5.90 10.21
N GLY A 197 -35.66 -5.76 11.33
CA GLY A 197 -34.83 -4.57 11.61
C GLY A 197 -35.48 -3.45 12.46
N GLY A 198 -36.73 -3.62 12.91
CA GLY A 198 -37.34 -2.80 13.97
C GLY A 198 -37.93 -1.44 13.55
N ALA A 199 -37.96 -1.11 12.26
CA ALA A 199 -38.62 0.09 11.76
C ALA A 199 -40.15 -0.13 11.61
N PRO A 200 -41.02 0.76 12.12
CA PRO A 200 -42.46 0.62 11.93
C PRO A 200 -42.83 0.73 10.45
N TRP A 201 -43.72 -0.15 9.96
CA TRP A 201 -44.19 -0.11 8.58
C TRP A 201 -45.57 0.54 8.50
N LYS A 202 -45.66 1.70 7.83
CA LYS A 202 -46.89 2.50 7.71
C LYS A 202 -47.31 2.59 6.26
N VAL A 203 -48.59 2.33 5.99
CA VAL A 203 -49.18 2.35 4.65
C VAL A 203 -50.38 3.28 4.65
N ALA A 204 -50.30 4.39 3.92
CA ALA A 204 -51.44 5.24 3.63
C ALA A 204 -52.21 4.64 2.45
N LEU A 205 -53.48 4.31 2.67
CA LEU A 205 -54.33 3.57 1.75
C LEU A 205 -55.42 4.47 1.17
N LYS A 206 -55.65 4.36 -0.13
CA LYS A 206 -56.84 4.85 -0.81
C LYS A 206 -57.48 3.71 -1.59
N VAL A 207 -58.76 3.49 -1.34
CA VAL A 207 -59.57 2.42 -1.93
C VAL A 207 -60.76 3.05 -2.62
N ASP A 208 -60.96 2.75 -3.91
CA ASP A 208 -62.09 3.23 -4.69
C ASP A 208 -62.62 2.12 -5.61
N GLY A 209 -63.93 1.92 -5.69
CA GLY A 209 -64.53 1.01 -6.66
C GLY A 209 -65.78 0.30 -6.14
N ASP A 210 -66.07 -0.84 -6.74
CA ASP A 210 -67.27 -1.64 -6.47
C ASP A 210 -66.87 -2.89 -5.67
N LEU A 211 -67.33 -3.01 -4.41
CA LEU A 211 -66.97 -4.14 -3.52
C LEU A 211 -67.36 -5.51 -4.11
N LEU A 212 -68.47 -5.57 -4.85
CA LEU A 212 -68.94 -6.79 -5.55
C LEU A 212 -68.26 -7.06 -6.90
N LYS A 213 -67.40 -6.15 -7.39
CA LYS A 213 -66.68 -6.32 -8.66
C LYS A 213 -65.18 -6.17 -8.46
N THR A 214 -64.70 -4.94 -8.42
CA THR A 214 -63.27 -4.61 -8.37
C THR A 214 -63.09 -3.36 -7.52
N LEU A 215 -62.19 -3.46 -6.54
CA LEU A 215 -61.65 -2.32 -5.81
C LEU A 215 -60.29 -1.96 -6.37
N LYS A 216 -60.10 -0.68 -6.68
CA LYS A 216 -58.80 -0.08 -6.96
C LYS A 216 -58.13 0.30 -5.66
N LEU A 217 -56.87 -0.07 -5.54
CA LEU A 217 -56.02 0.21 -4.40
C LEU A 217 -54.87 1.11 -4.87
N ASP A 218 -54.73 2.26 -4.24
CA ASP A 218 -53.56 3.13 -4.36
C ASP A 218 -53.01 3.35 -2.95
N ALA A 219 -51.72 3.11 -2.74
CA ALA A 219 -51.13 3.20 -1.42
C ALA A 219 -49.67 3.69 -1.42
N ASP A 220 -49.37 4.58 -0.49
CA ASP A 220 -48.02 5.07 -0.21
C ASP A 220 -47.50 4.43 1.07
N SER A 221 -46.42 3.68 0.95
CA SER A 221 -45.79 2.91 2.02
C SER A 221 -44.52 3.62 2.52
N SER A 222 -44.30 3.63 3.83
CA SER A 222 -43.17 4.29 4.49
C SER A 222 -42.64 3.47 5.67
N GLY A 223 -41.39 3.74 6.09
CA GLY A 223 -40.71 2.99 7.15
C GLY A 223 -39.89 1.84 6.59
N TYR A 224 -40.24 0.59 6.92
CA TYR A 224 -39.52 -0.62 6.47
C TYR A 224 -39.42 -0.75 4.93
N LEU A 225 -40.52 -0.49 4.23
CA LEU A 225 -40.58 -0.51 2.76
C LEU A 225 -41.11 0.83 2.25
N PRO A 226 -40.24 1.81 1.97
CA PRO A 226 -40.63 3.04 1.29
C PRO A 226 -40.99 2.73 -0.18
N ALA A 227 -42.28 2.68 -0.51
CA ALA A 227 -42.76 2.19 -1.81
C ALA A 227 -44.12 2.76 -2.19
N LYS A 228 -44.46 2.70 -3.49
CA LYS A 228 -45.82 2.90 -4.00
C LYS A 228 -46.43 1.57 -4.39
N LEU A 229 -47.62 1.30 -3.91
CA LEU A 229 -48.43 0.13 -4.24
C LEU A 229 -49.66 0.60 -5.02
N SER A 230 -49.94 -0.03 -6.15
CA SER A 230 -51.16 0.18 -6.93
C SER A 230 -51.71 -1.15 -7.41
N GLY A 231 -53.03 -1.26 -7.57
CA GLY A 231 -53.60 -2.50 -8.06
C GLY A 231 -55.10 -2.58 -8.01
N GLU A 232 -55.60 -3.75 -8.40
CA GLU A 232 -57.01 -4.10 -8.39
C GLU A 232 -57.20 -5.41 -7.62
N LEU A 233 -58.20 -5.48 -6.75
CA LEU A 233 -58.55 -6.70 -6.04
C LEU A 233 -60.08 -6.92 -6.03
N GLN A 234 -60.48 -8.19 -6.01
CA GLN A 234 -61.87 -8.61 -5.98
C GLN A 234 -62.14 -9.34 -4.65
N PRO A 235 -62.41 -8.60 -3.56
CA PRO A 235 -62.36 -9.14 -2.19
C PRO A 235 -63.43 -10.19 -1.90
N LEU A 236 -64.54 -10.17 -2.63
CA LEU A 236 -65.70 -11.06 -2.42
C LEU A 236 -65.80 -12.18 -3.47
N VAL A 237 -64.87 -12.24 -4.41
CA VAL A 237 -64.77 -13.36 -5.36
C VAL A 237 -63.95 -14.47 -4.71
N GLU A 238 -64.33 -15.73 -4.94
CA GLU A 238 -63.61 -16.88 -4.41
C GLU A 238 -62.11 -16.79 -4.72
N ASN A 239 -61.29 -17.14 -3.72
CA ASN A 239 -59.83 -17.13 -3.81
C ASN A 239 -59.18 -15.75 -4.01
N LEU A 240 -59.89 -14.63 -3.82
CA LEU A 240 -59.32 -13.28 -3.83
C LEU A 240 -58.46 -12.96 -5.08
N PRO A 241 -59.04 -12.90 -6.29
CA PRO A 241 -58.33 -12.45 -7.47
C PRO A 241 -57.75 -11.04 -7.27
N ALA A 242 -56.45 -10.88 -7.53
CA ALA A 242 -55.78 -9.58 -7.42
C ALA A 242 -54.68 -9.40 -8.47
N GLN A 243 -54.48 -8.14 -8.86
CA GLN A 243 -53.35 -7.68 -9.64
C GLN A 243 -52.73 -6.48 -8.92
N LEU A 244 -51.50 -6.65 -8.42
CA LEU A 244 -50.77 -5.66 -7.64
C LEU A 244 -49.47 -5.28 -8.37
N HIS A 245 -49.07 -4.03 -8.22
CA HIS A 245 -47.81 -3.47 -8.73
C HIS A 245 -47.18 -2.61 -7.63
N ILE A 246 -45.93 -2.93 -7.27
CA ILE A 246 -45.16 -2.30 -6.21
C ILE A 246 -43.91 -1.70 -6.85
N THR A 247 -43.66 -0.42 -6.57
CA THR A 247 -42.43 0.27 -6.98
C THR A 247 -41.72 0.90 -5.80
N ALA A 248 -40.40 0.75 -5.70
CA ALA A 248 -39.58 1.37 -4.66
C ALA A 248 -38.24 1.85 -5.21
N ASP A 249 -37.80 3.05 -4.81
CA ASP A 249 -36.50 3.58 -5.21
C ASP A 249 -35.34 2.77 -4.62
N GLY A 250 -35.53 2.26 -3.39
CA GLY A 250 -34.56 1.45 -2.67
C GLY A 250 -35.21 0.65 -1.55
N PHE A 251 -34.96 -0.65 -1.51
CA PHE A 251 -35.43 -1.52 -0.44
C PHE A 251 -34.30 -2.42 0.08
N LYS A 252 -34.10 -2.40 1.40
CA LYS A 252 -33.09 -3.22 2.07
C LYS A 252 -33.79 -4.20 3.02
N PRO A 253 -33.80 -5.52 2.74
CA PRO A 253 -34.56 -6.49 3.53
C PRO A 253 -34.12 -6.63 4.99
N SER A 254 -32.86 -6.30 5.30
CA SER A 254 -32.31 -6.34 6.67
C SER A 254 -31.24 -5.28 6.86
N ALA A 255 -31.18 -4.69 8.06
CA ALA A 255 -30.20 -3.68 8.43
C ALA A 255 -28.75 -4.21 8.44
N ASP A 256 -28.56 -5.50 8.73
CA ASP A 256 -27.24 -6.14 8.85
C ASP A 256 -26.56 -6.40 7.49
N LEU A 257 -27.31 -6.29 6.38
CA LEU A 257 -26.74 -6.44 5.05
C LEU A 257 -25.92 -5.19 4.67
N PRO A 258 -24.89 -5.29 3.82
CA PRO A 258 -24.22 -4.12 3.26
C PRO A 258 -25.15 -3.35 2.30
N ASP A 259 -24.89 -2.06 2.09
CA ASP A 259 -25.69 -1.21 1.20
C ASP A 259 -25.62 -1.63 -0.28
N THR A 260 -24.59 -2.41 -0.63
CA THR A 260 -24.43 -3.07 -1.94
C THR A 260 -25.52 -4.11 -2.24
N LEU A 261 -26.26 -4.59 -1.24
CA LEU A 261 -27.38 -5.52 -1.36
C LEU A 261 -28.77 -4.84 -1.30
N GLN A 262 -28.82 -3.51 -1.35
CA GLN A 262 -30.08 -2.79 -1.48
C GLN A 262 -30.69 -3.01 -2.86
N LEU A 263 -31.98 -3.32 -2.92
CA LEU A 263 -32.75 -3.44 -4.15
C LEU A 263 -33.18 -2.05 -4.62
N ASN A 264 -32.40 -1.45 -5.53
CA ASN A 264 -32.76 -0.17 -6.14
C ASN A 264 -33.70 -0.39 -7.32
N GLN A 265 -34.56 0.61 -7.58
CA GLN A 265 -35.51 0.57 -8.70
C GLN A 265 -36.33 -0.74 -8.70
N LEU A 266 -36.80 -1.14 -7.52
CA LEU A 266 -37.62 -2.33 -7.36
C LEU A 266 -38.94 -2.09 -8.09
N ASP A 267 -39.25 -2.97 -9.03
CA ASP A 267 -40.53 -3.05 -9.73
C ASP A 267 -41.01 -4.49 -9.60
N LEU A 268 -42.12 -4.70 -8.90
CA LEU A 268 -42.69 -6.02 -8.63
C LEU A 268 -44.17 -6.01 -9.03
N THR A 269 -44.56 -6.96 -9.88
CA THR A 269 -45.95 -7.23 -10.22
C THR A 269 -46.37 -8.59 -9.72
N ALA A 270 -47.59 -8.68 -9.18
CA ALA A 270 -48.22 -9.91 -8.72
C ALA A 270 -49.61 -10.03 -9.35
N LYS A 271 -49.92 -11.15 -10.01
CA LYS A 271 -51.23 -11.37 -10.64
C LYS A 271 -51.71 -12.81 -10.47
N GLY A 272 -52.93 -12.99 -9.95
CA GLY A 272 -53.52 -14.32 -9.77
C GLY A 272 -54.57 -14.33 -8.67
N ASP A 273 -54.74 -15.48 -8.04
CA ASP A 273 -55.65 -15.71 -6.91
C ASP A 273 -55.03 -16.73 -5.93
N LEU A 274 -55.61 -16.91 -4.74
CA LEU A 274 -55.13 -17.78 -3.66
C LEU A 274 -55.16 -19.29 -3.99
N SER A 275 -55.99 -19.73 -4.94
CA SER A 275 -56.12 -21.13 -5.34
C SER A 275 -55.17 -21.49 -6.48
N SER A 276 -55.09 -20.62 -7.48
CA SER A 276 -54.28 -20.79 -8.68
C SER A 276 -52.89 -20.20 -8.51
N GLY A 277 -52.63 -19.44 -7.43
CA GLY A 277 -51.40 -18.76 -7.08
C GLY A 277 -51.18 -17.42 -7.80
N TYR A 278 -50.45 -16.51 -7.17
CA TYR A 278 -50.04 -15.23 -7.73
C TYR A 278 -48.74 -15.38 -8.52
N GLN A 279 -48.78 -15.12 -9.81
CA GLN A 279 -47.59 -14.99 -10.65
C GLN A 279 -46.84 -13.72 -10.28
N LEU A 280 -45.56 -13.84 -9.98
CA LEU A 280 -44.66 -12.76 -9.62
C LEU A 280 -43.70 -12.48 -10.77
N LEU A 281 -43.59 -11.21 -11.17
CA LEU A 281 -42.54 -10.71 -12.04
C LEU A 281 -41.89 -9.50 -11.36
N GLY A 282 -40.63 -9.65 -10.99
CA GLY A 282 -39.84 -8.65 -10.28
C GLY A 282 -38.59 -8.23 -11.05
N ARG A 283 -38.24 -6.95 -10.97
CA ARG A 283 -36.97 -6.40 -11.45
C ARG A 283 -36.39 -5.48 -10.38
N ALA A 284 -35.07 -5.51 -10.21
CA ALA A 284 -34.36 -4.57 -9.36
C ALA A 284 -32.90 -4.44 -9.82
N VAL A 285 -32.19 -3.46 -9.29
CA VAL A 285 -30.76 -3.26 -9.50
C VAL A 285 -30.07 -3.24 -8.14
N LEU A 286 -29.09 -4.12 -7.97
CA LEU A 286 -28.20 -4.10 -6.81
C LEU A 286 -27.02 -3.16 -7.13
N PRO A 287 -26.70 -2.16 -6.29
CA PRO A 287 -25.65 -1.17 -6.56
C PRO A 287 -24.31 -1.81 -6.87
N ALA A 288 -23.89 -2.75 -6.01
CA ALA A 288 -22.61 -3.45 -6.01
C ALA A 288 -21.36 -2.54 -6.13
N GLU A 289 -20.19 -3.02 -5.71
CA GLU A 289 -18.94 -2.34 -6.02
C GLU A 289 -18.51 -2.64 -7.46
N LYS A 290 -17.89 -1.69 -8.16
CA LYS A 290 -17.36 -1.88 -9.53
C LYS A 290 -18.43 -2.21 -10.60
N GLY A 291 -19.69 -1.81 -10.36
CA GLY A 291 -20.76 -1.79 -11.36
C GLY A 291 -22.01 -2.56 -10.92
N PRO A 292 -23.22 -2.11 -11.33
CA PRO A 292 -24.48 -2.65 -10.85
C PRO A 292 -24.75 -4.10 -11.30
N VAL A 293 -25.54 -4.83 -10.51
CA VAL A 293 -26.03 -6.17 -10.83
C VAL A 293 -27.54 -6.12 -11.03
N ALA A 294 -28.00 -6.46 -12.23
CA ALA A 294 -29.42 -6.54 -12.54
C ALA A 294 -30.04 -7.80 -11.94
N LEU A 295 -31.20 -7.67 -11.30
CA LEU A 295 -32.00 -8.76 -10.74
C LEU A 295 -33.30 -8.91 -11.54
N LEU A 296 -33.60 -10.12 -11.97
CA LEU A 296 -34.90 -10.52 -12.51
C LEU A 296 -35.45 -11.68 -11.68
N LEU A 297 -36.72 -11.59 -11.31
CA LEU A 297 -37.46 -12.63 -10.59
C LEU A 297 -38.71 -13.00 -11.39
N GLN A 298 -38.88 -14.29 -11.64
CA GLN A 298 -40.11 -14.88 -12.15
C GLN A 298 -40.50 -16.05 -11.25
N GLY A 299 -41.72 -16.02 -10.74
CA GLY A 299 -42.19 -17.08 -9.87
C GLY A 299 -43.70 -17.09 -9.70
N LYS A 300 -44.15 -17.95 -8.82
CA LYS A 300 -45.54 -18.12 -8.44
C LYS A 300 -45.60 -18.40 -6.95
N VAL A 301 -46.48 -17.73 -6.22
CA VAL A 301 -46.68 -17.95 -4.78
C VAL A 301 -48.14 -18.21 -4.48
N ASP A 302 -48.41 -19.17 -3.61
CA ASP A 302 -49.75 -19.46 -3.10
C ASP A 302 -49.70 -19.75 -1.59
N ALA A 303 -50.82 -20.18 -1.02
CA ALA A 303 -50.90 -20.47 0.41
C ALA A 303 -50.04 -21.68 0.83
N LYS A 304 -49.69 -22.57 -0.09
CA LYS A 304 -48.96 -23.83 0.16
C LYS A 304 -47.45 -23.66 0.05
N GLY A 305 -47.01 -22.77 -0.85
CA GLY A 305 -45.61 -22.61 -1.16
C GLY A 305 -45.31 -21.56 -2.21
N ALA A 306 -44.09 -21.60 -2.74
CA ALA A 306 -43.66 -20.76 -3.84
C ALA A 306 -42.79 -21.53 -4.83
N GLN A 307 -43.04 -21.30 -6.12
CA GLN A 307 -42.20 -21.76 -7.21
C GLN A 307 -41.43 -20.57 -7.78
N ILE A 308 -40.11 -20.58 -7.64
CA ILE A 308 -39.20 -19.67 -8.32
C ILE A 308 -38.85 -20.32 -9.67
N ALA A 309 -39.48 -19.84 -10.74
CA ALA A 309 -39.21 -20.31 -12.10
C ALA A 309 -37.84 -19.82 -12.59
N GLY A 310 -37.43 -18.62 -12.17
CA GLY A 310 -36.11 -18.07 -12.43
C GLY A 310 -35.82 -16.84 -11.57
N LEU A 311 -34.70 -16.86 -10.86
CA LEU A 311 -34.07 -15.70 -10.24
C LEU A 311 -32.70 -15.53 -10.92
N ASP A 312 -32.58 -14.49 -11.72
CA ASP A 312 -31.40 -14.20 -12.52
C ASP A 312 -30.72 -12.93 -12.01
N LEU A 313 -29.48 -13.05 -11.53
CA LEU A 313 -28.60 -11.93 -11.25
C LEU A 313 -27.55 -11.82 -12.34
N THR A 314 -27.43 -10.67 -12.99
CA THR A 314 -26.50 -10.45 -14.12
C THR A 314 -25.62 -9.24 -13.88
N ALA A 315 -24.30 -9.45 -13.87
CA ALA A 315 -23.28 -8.40 -13.73
C ALA A 315 -22.57 -8.05 -15.06
N GLY A 316 -22.85 -8.79 -16.13
CA GLY A 316 -22.29 -8.65 -17.47
C GLY A 316 -22.71 -9.82 -18.38
N GLU A 317 -22.31 -9.82 -19.67
CA GLU A 317 -22.75 -10.83 -20.66
C GLU A 317 -22.36 -12.28 -20.31
N GLN A 318 -21.27 -12.48 -19.56
CA GLN A 318 -20.78 -13.80 -19.13
C GLN A 318 -20.71 -13.92 -17.60
N GLN A 319 -21.43 -13.08 -16.86
CA GLN A 319 -21.38 -13.03 -15.41
C GLN A 319 -22.79 -13.10 -14.84
N SER A 320 -23.24 -14.30 -14.48
CA SER A 320 -24.62 -14.54 -14.06
C SER A 320 -24.75 -15.59 -12.97
N LEU A 321 -25.73 -15.39 -12.09
CA LEU A 321 -26.26 -16.40 -11.17
C LEU A 321 -27.73 -16.64 -11.52
N LYS A 322 -28.09 -17.89 -11.81
CA LYS A 322 -29.45 -18.32 -12.08
C LYS A 322 -29.89 -19.34 -11.03
N LEU A 323 -31.06 -19.12 -10.45
CA LEU A 323 -31.67 -19.99 -9.46
C LEU A 323 -33.10 -20.33 -9.89
N SER A 324 -33.45 -21.61 -9.83
CA SER A 324 -34.85 -22.05 -9.82
C SER A 324 -35.10 -22.88 -8.58
N ALA A 325 -36.27 -22.75 -7.97
CA ALA A 325 -36.58 -23.43 -6.72
C ALA A 325 -38.07 -23.73 -6.55
N ASN A 326 -38.39 -24.79 -5.84
CA ASN A 326 -39.72 -25.07 -5.31
C ASN A 326 -39.65 -25.02 -3.79
N LEU A 327 -40.50 -24.22 -3.16
CA LEU A 327 -40.61 -24.01 -1.72
C LEU A 327 -41.97 -24.50 -1.27
N ASP A 328 -42.04 -25.26 -0.18
CA ASP A 328 -43.28 -25.72 0.45
C ASP A 328 -43.21 -25.40 1.95
N TRP A 329 -44.31 -24.90 2.51
CA TRP A 329 -44.45 -24.61 3.94
C TRP A 329 -45.73 -25.19 4.57
N GLN A 330 -46.40 -26.16 3.93
CA GLN A 330 -47.64 -26.75 4.42
C GLN A 330 -47.47 -27.60 5.68
N GLN A 331 -46.37 -28.37 5.74
CA GLN A 331 -46.06 -29.28 6.85
C GLN A 331 -44.68 -29.00 7.48
N GLY A 332 -44.15 -27.80 7.26
CA GLY A 332 -42.77 -27.41 7.56
C GLY A 332 -42.08 -26.84 6.33
N PHE A 333 -41.02 -26.04 6.51
CA PHE A 333 -40.30 -25.44 5.40
C PHE A 333 -39.42 -26.47 4.68
N SER A 334 -39.66 -26.67 3.39
CA SER A 334 -38.81 -27.46 2.50
C SER A 334 -38.54 -26.71 1.20
N ALA A 335 -37.38 -26.96 0.60
CA ALA A 335 -36.92 -26.26 -0.59
C ALA A 335 -36.07 -27.17 -1.49
N ASP A 336 -36.46 -27.31 -2.75
CA ASP A 336 -35.63 -27.93 -3.78
C ASP A 336 -35.14 -26.83 -4.73
N ALA A 337 -33.83 -26.64 -4.84
CA ALA A 337 -33.25 -25.57 -5.65
C ALA A 337 -32.18 -26.10 -6.62
N LYS A 338 -32.19 -25.49 -7.81
CA LYS A 338 -31.15 -25.60 -8.84
C LYS A 338 -30.42 -24.28 -8.95
N ILE A 339 -29.11 -24.33 -8.85
CA ILE A 339 -28.23 -23.17 -8.91
C ILE A 339 -27.27 -23.36 -10.08
N ASN A 340 -27.21 -22.36 -10.95
CA ASN A 340 -26.24 -22.26 -12.03
C ASN A 340 -25.51 -20.91 -11.91
N TRP A 341 -24.22 -20.99 -11.63
CA TRP A 341 -23.32 -19.87 -11.47
C TRP A 341 -22.32 -19.85 -12.62
N LEU A 342 -22.14 -18.69 -13.23
CA LEU A 342 -21.16 -18.44 -14.28
C LEU A 342 -20.45 -17.12 -14.00
N ASP A 343 -19.20 -17.20 -13.58
CA ASP A 343 -18.27 -16.09 -13.33
C ASP A 343 -18.90 -14.90 -12.55
N PHE A 344 -19.84 -15.21 -11.65
CA PHE A 344 -20.61 -14.19 -10.97
C PHE A 344 -19.77 -13.48 -9.89
N PRO A 345 -19.57 -12.16 -9.97
CA PRO A 345 -18.66 -11.42 -9.11
C PRO A 345 -19.32 -11.05 -7.76
N TRP A 346 -19.68 -12.05 -6.96
CA TRP A 346 -20.43 -11.87 -5.72
C TRP A 346 -19.77 -10.94 -4.69
N HIS A 347 -18.43 -10.84 -4.70
CA HIS A 347 -17.70 -9.94 -3.82
C HIS A 347 -18.07 -8.46 -4.04
N ARG A 348 -18.50 -8.10 -5.25
CA ARG A 348 -19.09 -6.78 -5.53
C ARG A 348 -20.34 -6.52 -4.68
N LEU A 349 -21.12 -7.55 -4.38
CA LEU A 349 -22.29 -7.45 -3.53
C LEU A 349 -21.93 -7.51 -2.03
N TYR A 350 -20.77 -8.04 -1.66
CA TYR A 350 -20.36 -8.21 -0.27
C TYR A 350 -18.85 -7.92 -0.06
N PRO A 351 -18.42 -6.64 -0.12
CA PRO A 351 -17.01 -6.27 -0.11
C PRO A 351 -16.36 -6.25 1.29
N LEU A 352 -17.09 -6.64 2.33
CA LEU A 352 -16.67 -6.55 3.74
C LEU A 352 -15.62 -7.59 4.16
N ILE A 353 -15.26 -8.52 3.27
CA ILE A 353 -14.29 -9.59 3.51
C ILE A 353 -13.22 -9.57 2.43
N ASP A 354 -11.98 -9.97 2.76
CA ASP A 354 -10.91 -10.03 1.77
C ASP A 354 -11.24 -11.02 0.65
N GLU A 355 -10.82 -10.69 -0.57
CA GLU A 355 -11.06 -11.55 -1.74
C GLU A 355 -10.32 -12.89 -1.55
N PRO A 356 -11.02 -14.04 -1.59
CA PRO A 356 -10.38 -15.33 -1.41
C PRO A 356 -9.40 -15.60 -2.56
N GLN A 357 -8.26 -16.22 -2.26
CA GLN A 357 -7.29 -16.62 -3.30
C GLN A 357 -7.85 -17.65 -4.29
N VAL A 358 -8.99 -18.27 -3.96
CA VAL A 358 -9.72 -19.22 -4.80
C VAL A 358 -11.00 -18.54 -5.29
N ALA A 359 -11.14 -18.37 -6.60
CA ALA A 359 -12.30 -17.77 -7.24
C ALA A 359 -13.20 -18.83 -7.88
N LEU A 360 -14.51 -18.79 -7.58
CA LEU A 360 -15.51 -19.67 -8.19
C LEU A 360 -15.85 -19.20 -9.62
N ARG A 361 -15.57 -20.03 -10.62
CA ARG A 361 -15.84 -19.75 -12.03
C ARG A 361 -17.17 -20.30 -12.47
N THR A 362 -17.39 -21.59 -12.25
CA THR A 362 -18.68 -22.23 -12.55
C THR A 362 -19.15 -22.98 -11.31
N PHE A 363 -20.45 -22.99 -11.09
CA PHE A 363 -21.07 -23.88 -10.10
C PHE A 363 -22.41 -24.34 -10.63
N ASN A 364 -22.57 -25.65 -10.73
CA ASN A 364 -23.84 -26.29 -11.02
C ASN A 364 -24.17 -27.20 -9.83
N GLY A 365 -25.27 -26.91 -9.14
CA GLY A 365 -25.67 -27.67 -7.98
C GLY A 365 -27.17 -27.83 -7.86
N GLU A 366 -27.58 -28.99 -7.37
CA GLU A 366 -28.94 -29.27 -6.92
C GLU A 366 -28.90 -29.44 -5.41
N VAL A 367 -29.80 -28.77 -4.69
CA VAL A 367 -29.91 -28.85 -3.23
C VAL A 367 -31.37 -29.05 -2.85
N SER A 368 -31.62 -30.05 -2.02
CA SER A 368 -32.90 -30.29 -1.36
C SER A 368 -32.72 -30.01 0.13
N TYR A 369 -33.62 -29.23 0.69
CA TYR A 369 -33.67 -28.87 2.10
C TYR A 369 -35.02 -29.30 2.67
N LYS A 370 -34.99 -29.96 3.84
CA LYS A 370 -36.20 -30.32 4.57
C LYS A 370 -35.91 -30.47 6.06
N ASP A 371 -36.72 -29.81 6.90
CA ASP A 371 -36.71 -29.95 8.35
C ASP A 371 -35.32 -29.75 8.98
N GLY A 372 -34.57 -28.74 8.53
CA GLY A 372 -33.22 -28.45 9.05
C GLY A 372 -32.07 -29.19 8.36
N ASN A 373 -32.37 -30.18 7.52
CA ASN A 373 -31.38 -30.98 6.81
C ASN A 373 -31.29 -30.55 5.34
N TYR A 374 -30.12 -30.74 4.73
CA TYR A 374 -29.91 -30.58 3.30
C TYR A 374 -29.18 -31.77 2.69
N LEU A 375 -29.43 -32.02 1.42
CA LEU A 375 -28.68 -32.95 0.58
C LEU A 375 -28.62 -32.42 -0.84
N GLY A 376 -27.57 -32.78 -1.57
CA GLY A 376 -27.38 -32.28 -2.92
C GLY A 376 -26.15 -32.81 -3.60
N ASN A 377 -25.89 -32.28 -4.78
CA ASN A 377 -24.66 -32.50 -5.53
C ASN A 377 -24.15 -31.15 -6.03
N LEU A 378 -22.83 -31.05 -6.17
CA LEU A 378 -22.20 -29.90 -6.79
C LEU A 378 -21.12 -30.34 -7.77
N ASN A 379 -21.00 -29.55 -8.83
CA ASN A 379 -19.87 -29.54 -9.75
C ASN A 379 -19.42 -28.09 -9.93
N ALA A 380 -18.20 -27.79 -9.52
CA ALA A 380 -17.65 -26.45 -9.49
C ALA A 380 -16.27 -26.38 -10.14
N ASP A 381 -16.08 -25.42 -11.06
CA ASP A 381 -14.77 -25.02 -11.55
C ASP A 381 -14.30 -23.79 -10.78
N LEU A 382 -13.07 -23.82 -10.30
CA LEU A 382 -12.46 -22.77 -9.49
C LEU A 382 -11.08 -22.41 -10.04
N ASP A 383 -10.65 -21.17 -9.84
CA ASP A 383 -9.29 -20.72 -10.12
C ASP A 383 -8.54 -20.49 -8.80
N GLY A 384 -7.38 -21.10 -8.62
CA GLY A 384 -6.42 -20.79 -7.55
C GLY A 384 -5.14 -20.15 -8.08
N PRO A 385 -4.18 -19.75 -7.21
CA PRO A 385 -2.97 -19.04 -7.60
C PRO A 385 -2.11 -19.71 -8.69
N ALA A 386 -2.12 -21.05 -8.79
CA ALA A 386 -1.37 -21.78 -9.83
C ALA A 386 -2.24 -22.39 -10.94
N GLY A 387 -3.54 -22.09 -11.00
CA GLY A 387 -4.40 -22.49 -12.12
C GLY A 387 -5.78 -22.99 -11.72
N LYS A 388 -6.50 -23.52 -12.72
CA LYS A 388 -7.88 -23.98 -12.61
C LYS A 388 -7.98 -25.37 -12.01
N PHE A 389 -8.96 -25.60 -11.15
CA PHE A 389 -9.28 -26.91 -10.60
C PHE A 389 -10.79 -27.12 -10.52
N ASN A 390 -11.20 -28.38 -10.51
CA ASN A 390 -12.59 -28.81 -10.50
C ASN A 390 -12.88 -29.60 -9.22
N LEU A 391 -14.05 -29.38 -8.64
CA LEU A 391 -14.56 -30.09 -7.47
C LEU A 391 -15.95 -30.67 -7.79
N VAL A 392 -16.06 -31.98 -7.68
CA VAL A 392 -17.33 -32.71 -7.81
C VAL A 392 -17.59 -33.48 -6.53
N THR A 393 -18.72 -33.25 -5.89
CA THR A 393 -19.10 -34.02 -4.70
C THR A 393 -20.61 -33.98 -4.43
N PRO A 394 -21.24 -35.13 -4.09
CA PRO A 394 -22.47 -35.11 -3.33
C PRO A 394 -22.21 -34.56 -1.93
N PHE A 395 -23.16 -33.81 -1.37
CA PHE A 395 -23.09 -33.29 -0.01
C PHE A 395 -24.41 -33.55 0.71
N SER A 396 -24.35 -33.74 2.02
CA SER A 396 -25.52 -33.77 2.90
C SER A 396 -25.17 -33.23 4.27
N GLY A 397 -26.16 -32.86 5.07
CA GLY A 397 -25.91 -32.31 6.39
C GLY A 397 -27.09 -31.54 6.95
N ASP A 398 -26.78 -30.70 7.93
CA ASP A 398 -27.71 -29.79 8.60
C ASP A 398 -26.93 -28.54 9.06
N LEU A 399 -27.55 -27.68 9.87
CA LEU A 399 -26.89 -26.48 10.42
C LEU A 399 -25.74 -26.78 11.41
N LYS A 400 -25.46 -28.04 11.70
CA LYS A 400 -24.50 -28.53 12.69
C LYS A 400 -23.41 -29.39 12.07
N GLN A 401 -23.62 -29.94 10.86
CA GLN A 401 -22.65 -30.83 10.21
C GLN A 401 -22.78 -30.82 8.68
N VAL A 402 -21.68 -31.12 8.00
CA VAL A 402 -21.55 -31.35 6.54
C VAL A 402 -20.88 -32.71 6.32
N PHE A 403 -21.45 -33.51 5.43
CA PHE A 403 -20.90 -34.77 4.98
C PHE A 403 -20.73 -34.77 3.46
N LEU A 404 -19.50 -35.05 3.02
CA LEU A 404 -19.09 -35.21 1.63
C LEU A 404 -18.69 -36.69 1.43
N PRO A 405 -19.62 -37.59 1.10
CA PRO A 405 -19.33 -39.03 1.00
C PRO A 405 -18.36 -39.39 -0.13
N GLU A 406 -18.32 -38.59 -1.19
CA GLU A 406 -17.48 -38.81 -2.36
C GLU A 406 -16.92 -37.47 -2.85
N LEU A 407 -15.83 -37.01 -2.24
CA LEU A 407 -15.10 -35.82 -2.68
C LEU A 407 -14.18 -36.21 -3.84
N LYS A 408 -14.36 -35.58 -5.01
CA LYS A 408 -13.44 -35.69 -6.16
C LYS A 408 -12.94 -34.32 -6.55
N LEU A 409 -11.69 -34.02 -6.22
CA LEU A 409 -11.02 -32.80 -6.61
C LEU A 409 -9.98 -33.10 -7.68
N THR A 410 -9.98 -32.37 -8.78
CA THR A 410 -8.99 -32.47 -9.87
C THR A 410 -8.35 -31.11 -10.12
N ALA A 411 -7.03 -30.99 -9.94
CA ALA A 411 -6.26 -29.76 -10.12
C ALA A 411 -5.06 -30.03 -11.05
N GLY A 412 -5.19 -29.69 -12.33
CA GLY A 412 -4.21 -30.07 -13.35
C GLY A 412 -4.07 -31.58 -13.47
N GLN A 413 -2.88 -32.12 -13.16
CA GLN A 413 -2.64 -33.56 -13.10
C GLN A 413 -2.93 -34.17 -11.72
N GLY A 414 -3.14 -33.34 -10.70
CA GLY A 414 -3.37 -33.78 -9.32
C GLY A 414 -4.83 -34.13 -9.04
N LYS A 415 -5.05 -35.14 -8.19
CA LYS A 415 -6.37 -35.54 -7.72
C LYS A 415 -6.37 -35.79 -6.22
N ALA A 416 -7.48 -35.47 -5.57
CA ALA A 416 -7.81 -35.90 -4.22
C ALA A 416 -9.18 -36.56 -4.23
N GLU A 417 -9.25 -37.82 -3.79
CA GLU A 417 -10.47 -38.62 -3.80
C GLU A 417 -10.71 -39.23 -2.41
N GLY A 418 -11.95 -39.22 -1.92
CA GLY A 418 -12.28 -39.81 -0.63
C GLY A 418 -13.53 -39.24 0.02
N HIS A 419 -13.54 -39.14 1.35
CA HIS A 419 -14.67 -38.54 2.08
C HIS A 419 -14.24 -37.53 3.13
N LEU A 420 -15.19 -36.67 3.52
CA LEU A 420 -15.07 -35.72 4.61
C LEU A 420 -16.38 -35.63 5.37
N ASN A 421 -16.36 -35.90 6.66
CA ASN A 421 -17.43 -35.57 7.59
C ASN A 421 -16.92 -34.45 8.50
N LEU A 422 -17.70 -33.38 8.67
CA LEU A 422 -17.38 -32.21 9.47
C LEU A 422 -18.58 -31.85 10.35
N GLN A 423 -18.38 -31.74 11.65
CA GLN A 423 -19.39 -31.30 12.62
C GLN A 423 -18.90 -30.01 13.30
N PHE A 424 -19.78 -29.03 13.48
CA PHE A 424 -19.43 -27.69 13.95
C PHE A 424 -20.44 -27.06 14.94
N ALA A 425 -21.43 -27.82 15.43
CA ALA A 425 -22.39 -27.31 16.43
C ALA A 425 -21.79 -27.02 17.81
N ASP A 426 -21.01 -27.95 18.34
CA ASP A 426 -20.44 -27.89 19.68
C ASP A 426 -18.92 -28.11 19.62
N GLY A 427 -18.20 -27.19 19.00
CA GLY A 427 -16.80 -27.39 18.61
C GLY A 427 -16.69 -28.08 17.24
N ILE A 428 -15.46 -28.37 16.81
CA ILE A 428 -15.18 -28.88 15.46
C ILE A 428 -14.81 -30.37 15.55
N ALA A 429 -15.58 -31.27 14.95
CA ALA A 429 -15.21 -32.66 14.77
C ALA A 429 -15.09 -33.02 13.30
N TRP A 430 -14.15 -33.89 12.96
CA TRP A 430 -13.93 -34.32 11.58
C TRP A 430 -13.58 -35.79 11.47
N ASP A 431 -13.94 -36.37 10.33
CA ASP A 431 -13.52 -37.69 9.89
C ASP A 431 -13.22 -37.60 8.40
N THR A 432 -11.95 -37.73 8.03
CA THR A 432 -11.52 -37.59 6.65
C THR A 432 -10.54 -38.67 6.26
N ALA A 433 -10.73 -39.13 5.03
CA ALA A 433 -9.96 -40.22 4.49
C ALA A 433 -9.81 -39.99 2.99
N LEU A 434 -8.68 -39.39 2.61
CA LEU A 434 -8.38 -38.91 1.26
C LEU A 434 -7.18 -39.65 0.70
N ASP A 435 -7.29 -40.09 -0.55
CA ASP A 435 -6.20 -40.61 -1.35
C ASP A 435 -5.76 -39.52 -2.33
N LEU A 436 -4.52 -39.06 -2.16
CA LEU A 436 -3.94 -38.00 -2.97
C LEU A 436 -3.06 -38.60 -4.06
N SER A 437 -3.18 -38.09 -5.29
CA SER A 437 -2.32 -38.46 -6.41
C SER A 437 -1.85 -37.21 -7.14
N ALA A 438 -0.53 -37.07 -7.35
CA ALA A 438 0.09 -35.95 -8.05
C ALA A 438 -0.41 -34.54 -7.62
N LEU A 439 -0.85 -34.38 -6.37
CA LEU A 439 -1.42 -33.15 -5.85
C LEU A 439 -0.35 -32.07 -5.83
N ASN A 440 -0.59 -30.94 -6.50
CA ASN A 440 0.34 -29.83 -6.53
C ASN A 440 -0.10 -28.73 -5.54
N PRO A 441 0.62 -28.50 -4.42
CA PRO A 441 0.24 -27.48 -3.45
C PRO A 441 0.25 -26.05 -3.99
N ALA A 442 0.91 -25.78 -5.13
CA ALA A 442 0.91 -24.45 -5.74
C ALA A 442 -0.48 -23.91 -6.10
N TYR A 443 -1.48 -24.78 -6.27
CA TYR A 443 -2.87 -24.36 -6.48
C TYR A 443 -3.47 -23.61 -5.30
N TRP A 444 -2.82 -23.64 -4.13
CA TRP A 444 -3.19 -22.87 -2.93
C TRP A 444 -2.06 -21.97 -2.44
N VAL A 445 -0.79 -22.37 -2.60
CA VAL A 445 0.39 -21.60 -2.16
C VAL A 445 1.45 -21.59 -3.26
N ALA A 446 1.49 -20.52 -4.05
CA ALA A 446 2.29 -20.42 -5.28
C ALA A 446 3.78 -20.80 -5.12
N GLU A 447 4.36 -20.58 -3.94
CA GLU A 447 5.77 -20.84 -3.63
C GLU A 447 6.10 -22.32 -3.35
N LEU A 448 5.10 -23.21 -3.32
CA LEU A 448 5.25 -24.66 -3.11
C LEU A 448 4.86 -25.49 -4.35
N PRO A 449 5.41 -25.22 -5.56
CA PRO A 449 5.13 -26.05 -6.73
C PRO A 449 5.68 -27.45 -6.55
N GLY A 450 4.90 -28.46 -6.91
CA GLY A 450 5.33 -29.84 -6.80
C GLY A 450 4.24 -30.86 -7.04
N THR A 451 4.47 -32.08 -6.60
CA THR A 451 3.52 -33.19 -6.62
C THR A 451 3.65 -33.98 -5.32
N LEU A 452 2.53 -34.23 -4.66
CA LEU A 452 2.42 -35.10 -3.49
C LEU A 452 1.40 -36.19 -3.76
N ALA A 453 1.67 -37.39 -3.27
CA ALA A 453 0.79 -38.53 -3.38
C ALA A 453 0.87 -39.36 -2.10
N GLY A 454 -0.23 -40.04 -1.77
CA GLY A 454 -0.33 -40.90 -0.60
C GLY A 454 -1.63 -40.73 0.17
N PRO A 455 -1.88 -41.60 1.15
CA PRO A 455 -3.07 -41.53 1.99
C PRO A 455 -2.95 -40.43 3.04
N LEU A 456 -4.06 -39.75 3.28
CA LEU A 456 -4.29 -38.86 4.41
C LEU A 456 -5.52 -39.37 5.16
N ARG A 457 -5.32 -39.87 6.37
CA ARG A 457 -6.40 -40.36 7.24
C ARG A 457 -6.36 -39.58 8.54
N SER A 458 -7.46 -38.94 8.91
CA SER A 458 -7.53 -38.11 10.10
C SER A 458 -8.94 -38.10 10.67
N LYS A 459 -9.05 -38.42 11.96
CA LYS A 459 -10.30 -38.39 12.71
C LYS A 459 -10.06 -37.66 14.02
N GLY A 460 -10.83 -36.61 14.29
CA GLY A 460 -10.61 -35.81 15.49
C GLY A 460 -11.84 -35.02 15.93
N GLU A 461 -11.76 -34.50 17.15
CA GLU A 461 -12.73 -33.58 17.71
C GLU A 461 -12.01 -32.52 18.55
N PHE A 462 -12.44 -31.26 18.42
CA PHE A 462 -11.98 -30.13 19.20
C PHE A 462 -13.17 -29.48 19.86
N LYS A 463 -13.41 -29.82 21.13
CA LYS A 463 -14.55 -29.37 21.92
C LYS A 463 -14.07 -28.91 23.29
N ASN A 464 -14.55 -27.76 23.77
CA ASN A 464 -14.17 -27.19 25.07
C ASN A 464 -12.65 -27.07 25.28
N GLU A 465 -11.93 -26.60 24.26
CA GLU A 465 -10.46 -26.50 24.23
C GLU A 465 -9.71 -27.86 24.37
N GLN A 466 -10.41 -28.99 24.26
CA GLN A 466 -9.82 -30.33 24.28
C GLN A 466 -9.79 -30.92 22.88
N LEU A 467 -8.60 -31.29 22.43
CA LEU A 467 -8.39 -32.00 21.18
C LEU A 467 -8.34 -33.51 21.44
N LYS A 468 -9.11 -34.27 20.66
CA LYS A 468 -8.95 -35.70 20.44
C LYS A 468 -8.58 -35.90 18.98
N LEU A 469 -7.56 -36.70 18.70
CA LEU A 469 -7.05 -36.90 17.35
C LEU A 469 -6.59 -38.34 17.17
N ASN A 470 -6.85 -38.89 16.00
CA ASN A 470 -6.15 -40.03 15.44
C ASN A 470 -5.82 -39.67 13.99
N ALA A 471 -4.54 -39.52 13.67
CA ALA A 471 -4.06 -39.10 12.37
C ALA A 471 -2.93 -40.01 11.90
N ASP A 472 -3.04 -40.45 10.64
CA ASP A 472 -2.04 -41.22 9.91
C ASP A 472 -1.82 -40.54 8.55
N LEU A 473 -0.64 -39.95 8.39
CA LEU A 473 -0.22 -39.20 7.21
C LEU A 473 1.02 -39.87 6.64
N ASP A 474 1.01 -40.23 5.35
CA ASP A 474 2.18 -40.73 4.62
C ASP A 474 2.19 -40.19 3.18
N LEU A 475 2.53 -38.90 3.05
CA LEU A 475 2.60 -38.23 1.76
C LEU A 475 4.04 -38.22 1.23
N LYS A 476 4.20 -38.54 -0.04
CA LYS A 476 5.49 -38.60 -0.74
C LYS A 476 5.42 -37.91 -2.09
N GLY A 477 6.53 -37.34 -2.54
CA GLY A 477 6.63 -36.78 -3.89
C GLY A 477 7.76 -35.79 -4.03
N HIS A 478 7.51 -34.67 -4.71
CA HIS A 478 8.48 -33.61 -4.91
C HIS A 478 7.86 -32.25 -4.61
N LEU A 479 8.53 -31.38 -3.86
CA LEU A 479 8.16 -29.98 -3.68
C LEU A 479 9.36 -29.11 -4.02
N ARG A 480 9.13 -28.03 -4.79
CA ARG A 480 10.16 -27.09 -5.24
C ARG A 480 11.33 -27.78 -5.97
N GLY A 481 11.03 -28.84 -6.71
CA GLY A 481 12.01 -29.69 -7.39
C GLY A 481 12.85 -30.60 -6.47
N GLN A 482 12.52 -30.68 -5.19
CA GLN A 482 13.20 -31.51 -4.19
C GLN A 482 12.32 -32.66 -3.74
N THR A 483 12.90 -33.83 -3.41
CA THR A 483 12.12 -34.95 -2.86
C THR A 483 11.48 -34.55 -1.53
N ALA A 484 10.19 -34.84 -1.38
CA ALA A 484 9.39 -34.50 -0.20
C ALA A 484 8.78 -35.76 0.43
N VAL A 485 8.85 -35.86 1.75
CA VAL A 485 8.18 -36.89 2.56
C VAL A 485 7.54 -36.21 3.77
N LEU A 486 6.25 -36.41 3.98
CA LEU A 486 5.50 -35.94 5.13
C LEU A 486 4.84 -37.16 5.76
N ALA A 487 5.52 -37.78 6.72
CA ALA A 487 5.01 -38.93 7.44
C ALA A 487 4.81 -38.59 8.92
N ALA A 488 3.60 -38.80 9.44
CA ALA A 488 3.27 -38.57 10.83
C ALA A 488 2.17 -39.52 11.31
N LYS A 489 2.37 -40.15 12.47
CA LYS A 489 1.35 -40.95 13.14
C LYS A 489 1.15 -40.48 14.57
N ALA A 490 -0.01 -39.90 14.83
CA ALA A 490 -0.36 -39.30 16.10
C ALA A 490 -1.74 -39.76 16.57
N GLU A 491 -1.85 -40.12 17.84
CA GLU A 491 -3.13 -40.42 18.48
C GLU A 491 -3.16 -39.83 19.88
N GLY A 492 -4.32 -39.36 20.33
CA GLY A 492 -4.45 -38.88 21.70
C GLY A 492 -5.74 -38.12 21.99
N ALA A 493 -5.98 -37.91 23.27
CA ALA A 493 -7.04 -37.06 23.81
C ALA A 493 -6.62 -36.53 25.18
N GLY A 494 -6.90 -35.25 25.46
CA GLY A 494 -6.60 -34.65 26.76
C GLY A 494 -5.12 -34.78 27.16
N GLU A 495 -4.82 -35.41 28.29
CA GLU A 495 -3.45 -35.64 28.78
C GLU A 495 -2.85 -37.01 28.37
N GLN A 496 -3.42 -37.64 27.33
CA GLN A 496 -2.93 -38.90 26.77
C GLN A 496 -2.64 -38.72 25.28
N TRP A 497 -1.37 -38.62 24.89
CA TRP A 497 -0.95 -38.46 23.51
C TRP A 497 0.21 -39.40 23.17
N THR A 498 0.23 -39.88 21.94
CA THR A 498 1.33 -40.66 21.39
C THR A 498 1.61 -40.14 19.98
N LEU A 499 2.80 -39.59 19.77
CA LEU A 499 3.38 -39.32 18.45
C LEU A 499 4.38 -40.44 18.17
N ALA A 500 3.90 -41.50 17.51
CA ALA A 500 4.69 -42.71 17.29
C ALA A 500 5.88 -42.45 16.37
N ASN A 501 5.67 -41.64 15.32
CA ASN A 501 6.71 -41.23 14.38
C ASN A 501 6.33 -39.88 13.75
N LEU A 502 7.30 -39.00 13.65
CA LEU A 502 7.32 -37.81 12.80
C LEU A 502 8.54 -37.92 11.90
N ASP A 503 8.36 -37.83 10.58
CA ASP A 503 9.43 -37.77 9.58
C ASP A 503 9.01 -36.82 8.45
N ILE A 504 9.51 -35.59 8.53
CA ILE A 504 9.33 -34.54 7.54
C ILE A 504 10.65 -34.38 6.80
N ARG A 505 10.65 -34.55 5.48
CA ARG A 505 11.82 -34.38 4.61
C ARG A 505 11.49 -33.49 3.43
N LEU A 506 12.37 -32.55 3.14
CA LEU A 506 12.31 -31.74 1.92
C LEU A 506 13.74 -31.48 1.40
N GLY A 507 14.13 -32.23 0.38
CA GLY A 507 15.51 -32.29 -0.10
C GLY A 507 16.44 -32.85 0.98
N ASP A 508 17.44 -32.05 1.36
CA ASP A 508 18.44 -32.39 2.39
C ASP A 508 17.98 -32.04 3.81
N ASN A 509 16.83 -31.35 3.94
CA ASN A 509 16.26 -30.97 5.21
C ASN A 509 15.42 -32.10 5.78
N ARG A 510 15.61 -32.39 7.08
CA ARG A 510 14.87 -33.43 7.80
C ARG A 510 14.51 -32.98 9.21
N ILE A 511 13.29 -33.28 9.62
CA ILE A 511 12.83 -33.23 11.00
C ILE A 511 12.28 -34.60 11.34
N ASN A 512 12.81 -35.21 12.39
CA ASN A 512 12.35 -36.52 12.84
C ASN A 512 12.19 -36.57 14.36
N GLY A 513 11.22 -37.33 14.84
CA GLY A 513 11.00 -37.41 16.28
C GLY A 513 9.89 -38.35 16.68
N SER A 514 9.74 -38.50 17.99
CA SER A 514 8.65 -39.22 18.62
C SER A 514 8.36 -38.62 19.98
N GLY A 515 7.17 -38.87 20.49
CA GLY A 515 6.75 -38.34 21.77
C GLY A 515 5.58 -39.11 22.35
N SER A 516 5.45 -39.02 23.67
CA SER A 516 4.32 -39.56 24.41
C SER A 516 4.00 -38.63 25.58
N LEU A 517 2.73 -38.56 25.91
CA LEU A 517 2.19 -37.93 27.08
C LEU A 517 1.25 -38.96 27.71
N GLN A 518 1.66 -39.55 28.83
CA GLN A 518 0.84 -40.48 29.61
C GLN A 518 0.89 -40.04 31.07
N GLN A 519 0.25 -38.90 31.38
CA GLN A 519 0.47 -38.07 32.59
C GLN A 519 1.87 -37.44 32.68
N ARG A 520 2.89 -38.14 32.18
CA ARG A 520 4.23 -37.64 32.00
C ARG A 520 4.53 -37.45 30.52
N LEU A 521 5.11 -36.30 30.20
CA LEU A 521 5.65 -35.97 28.89
C LEU A 521 6.99 -36.71 28.74
N ALA A 522 7.24 -37.29 27.58
CA ALA A 522 8.53 -37.82 27.16
C ALA A 522 8.60 -37.78 25.63
N GLY A 523 9.56 -37.07 25.07
CA GLY A 523 9.71 -36.97 23.61
C GLY A 523 11.04 -36.40 23.19
N GLN A 524 11.41 -36.69 21.95
CA GLN A 524 12.62 -36.21 21.31
C GLN A 524 12.32 -35.80 19.87
N ILE A 525 12.81 -34.64 19.46
CA ILE A 525 12.76 -34.14 18.08
C ILE A 525 14.19 -33.76 17.67
N ASP A 526 14.68 -34.40 16.62
CA ASP A 526 15.91 -34.04 15.93
C ASP A 526 15.57 -33.16 14.71
N ILE A 527 16.25 -32.02 14.60
CA ILE A 527 16.08 -31.02 13.54
C ILE A 527 17.40 -30.96 12.76
N LYS A 528 17.37 -31.29 11.48
CA LYS A 528 18.53 -31.23 10.58
C LYS A 528 18.15 -30.57 9.26
N LEU A 529 18.15 -29.24 9.25
CA LEU A 529 17.83 -28.42 8.09
C LEU A 529 19.13 -28.00 7.40
N ALA A 530 19.72 -28.90 6.61
CA ALA A 530 21.02 -28.70 5.99
C ALA A 530 21.04 -27.60 4.90
N ARG A 531 19.87 -27.24 4.34
CA ARG A 531 19.78 -26.24 3.27
C ARG A 531 18.42 -25.55 3.28
N LEU A 532 18.31 -24.47 4.06
CA LEU A 532 17.04 -23.74 4.24
C LEU A 532 16.45 -23.18 2.93
N ALA A 533 17.28 -22.93 1.92
CA ALA A 533 16.84 -22.47 0.59
C ALA A 533 15.90 -23.45 -0.12
N GLN A 534 15.97 -24.75 0.23
CA GLN A 534 15.04 -25.78 -0.27
C GLN A 534 13.67 -25.70 0.41
N LEU A 535 13.59 -25.15 1.63
CA LEU A 535 12.31 -24.88 2.31
C LEU A 535 11.64 -23.63 1.73
N TRP A 536 12.39 -22.53 1.59
CA TRP A 536 11.88 -21.26 1.06
C TRP A 536 12.93 -20.47 0.26
N PRO A 537 12.60 -19.77 -0.85
CA PRO A 537 13.59 -19.10 -1.71
C PRO A 537 14.44 -18.04 -0.99
N GLN A 538 13.84 -17.28 -0.07
CA GLN A 538 14.52 -16.21 0.65
C GLN A 538 15.31 -16.70 1.87
N LEU A 539 15.15 -17.96 2.27
CA LEU A 539 15.92 -18.54 3.36
C LEU A 539 17.25 -19.08 2.85
N ARG A 540 18.34 -18.87 3.60
CA ARG A 540 19.65 -19.47 3.33
C ARG A 540 20.29 -19.94 4.62
N GLY A 541 21.31 -20.79 4.49
CA GLY A 541 22.03 -21.37 5.62
C GLY A 541 21.50 -22.73 6.04
N GLN A 542 21.93 -23.14 7.23
CA GLN A 542 21.59 -24.44 7.82
C GLN A 542 21.27 -24.32 9.31
N ILE A 543 20.38 -25.18 9.81
CA ILE A 543 20.00 -25.28 11.22
C ILE A 543 20.04 -26.74 11.64
N ASN A 544 20.79 -27.02 12.69
CA ASN A 544 20.83 -28.32 13.35
C ASN A 544 20.39 -28.14 14.80
N GLY A 545 19.59 -29.04 15.33
CA GLY A 545 19.21 -28.98 16.73
C GLY A 545 18.55 -30.26 17.22
N ARG A 546 18.39 -30.34 18.53
CA ARG A 546 17.66 -31.39 19.22
C ARG A 546 16.81 -30.77 20.33
N VAL A 547 15.59 -31.26 20.44
CA VAL A 547 14.66 -30.93 21.52
C VAL A 547 14.34 -32.22 22.27
N ASP A 548 14.66 -32.25 23.55
CA ASP A 548 14.26 -33.32 24.47
C ASP A 548 13.24 -32.73 25.44
N VAL A 549 12.09 -33.37 25.60
CA VAL A 549 11.03 -32.96 26.53
C VAL A 549 10.67 -34.09 27.46
N ALA A 550 10.45 -33.75 28.73
CA ALA A 550 10.13 -34.69 29.80
C ALA A 550 9.20 -34.03 30.85
N GLY A 551 8.86 -34.77 31.92
CA GLY A 551 8.19 -34.20 33.09
C GLY A 551 6.67 -34.36 33.05
N THR A 552 5.91 -33.40 33.57
CA THR A 552 4.43 -33.38 33.54
C THR A 552 3.95 -32.07 32.94
N LEU A 553 2.68 -31.95 32.54
CA LEU A 553 2.16 -30.68 32.02
C LEU A 553 2.26 -29.52 33.03
N LYS A 554 2.21 -29.81 34.34
CA LYS A 554 2.35 -28.82 35.41
C LYS A 554 3.81 -28.47 35.76
N ALA A 555 4.74 -29.38 35.45
CA ALA A 555 6.16 -29.23 35.72
C ALA A 555 6.96 -29.86 34.57
N PRO A 556 6.95 -29.22 33.38
CA PRO A 556 7.66 -29.73 32.23
C PRO A 556 9.16 -29.63 32.47
N GLN A 557 9.90 -30.53 31.84
CA GLN A 557 11.35 -30.57 31.82
C GLN A 557 11.78 -30.62 30.37
N GLY A 558 12.95 -30.09 30.06
CA GLY A 558 13.42 -30.21 28.69
C GLY A 558 14.80 -29.64 28.46
N LYS A 559 15.36 -30.00 27.32
CA LYS A 559 16.62 -29.49 26.82
C LYS A 559 16.47 -29.15 25.34
N LEU A 560 17.03 -28.04 24.93
CA LEU A 560 17.09 -27.56 23.55
C LEU A 560 18.55 -27.20 23.25
N ASP A 561 19.14 -27.85 22.24
CA ASP A 561 20.39 -27.43 21.60
C ASP A 561 20.03 -27.07 20.16
N LEU A 562 20.34 -25.86 19.72
CA LEU A 562 20.08 -25.40 18.36
C LEU A 562 21.25 -24.57 17.85
N LYS A 563 21.76 -24.93 16.67
CA LYS A 563 22.91 -24.34 16.00
C LYS A 563 22.54 -23.97 14.58
N GLY A 564 22.61 -22.69 14.26
CA GLY A 564 22.45 -22.13 12.92
C GLY A 564 23.77 -21.64 12.36
N GLN A 565 23.97 -21.79 11.05
CA GLN A 565 25.14 -21.26 10.34
C GLN A 565 24.72 -20.61 9.03
N GLN A 566 25.32 -19.45 8.73
CA GLN A 566 25.07 -18.66 7.52
C GLN A 566 23.59 -18.41 7.25
N LEU A 567 22.83 -18.13 8.30
CA LEU A 567 21.40 -17.89 8.22
C LEU A 567 21.16 -16.58 7.48
N ALA A 568 20.26 -16.59 6.50
CA ALA A 568 19.81 -15.36 5.87
C ALA A 568 18.32 -15.41 5.57
N PHE A 569 17.66 -14.25 5.68
CA PHE A 569 16.29 -14.03 5.24
C PHE A 569 16.22 -12.68 4.53
N ALA A 570 15.94 -12.73 3.22
CA ALA A 570 16.07 -11.58 2.33
C ALA A 570 17.46 -10.93 2.48
N ASP A 571 17.53 -9.65 2.86
CA ASP A 571 18.78 -8.88 2.97
C ASP A 571 19.45 -9.03 4.35
N ASN A 572 18.78 -9.67 5.32
CA ASN A 572 19.29 -9.85 6.67
C ASN A 572 20.10 -11.13 6.77
N LYS A 573 21.28 -11.05 7.41
CA LYS A 573 22.21 -12.17 7.55
C LYS A 573 22.63 -12.35 9.00
N LEU A 574 22.87 -13.60 9.38
CA LEU A 574 23.39 -13.99 10.69
C LEU A 574 24.39 -15.13 10.47
N GLN A 575 25.66 -14.86 10.78
CA GLN A 575 26.75 -15.81 10.50
C GLN A 575 26.62 -17.09 11.33
N SER A 576 26.33 -16.98 12.62
CA SER A 576 26.10 -18.13 13.48
C SER A 576 25.07 -17.84 14.56
N LEU A 577 24.29 -18.87 14.89
CA LEU A 577 23.31 -18.86 15.97
C LEU A 577 23.58 -20.07 16.85
N THR A 578 23.67 -19.89 18.16
CA THR A 578 23.66 -20.98 19.13
C THR A 578 22.63 -20.67 20.21
N LEU A 579 21.73 -21.61 20.46
CA LEU A 579 20.74 -21.54 21.51
C LEU A 579 20.81 -22.84 22.32
N ASP A 580 21.17 -22.70 23.58
CA ASP A 580 21.21 -23.76 24.57
C ASP A 580 20.19 -23.41 25.66
N ALA A 581 19.13 -24.21 25.79
CA ALA A 581 18.14 -24.01 26.84
C ALA A 581 17.88 -25.31 27.61
N ALA A 582 17.69 -25.19 28.92
CA ALA A 582 17.35 -26.30 29.79
C ALA A 582 16.32 -25.86 30.85
N LEU A 583 15.37 -26.74 31.14
CA LEU A 583 14.39 -26.59 32.22
C LEU A 583 14.44 -27.84 33.10
N ASP A 584 14.80 -27.67 34.37
CA ASP A 584 14.91 -28.78 35.30
C ASP A 584 13.59 -29.12 36.01
N ASN A 585 13.61 -30.20 36.80
CA ASN A 585 12.45 -30.64 37.58
C ASN A 585 12.02 -29.66 38.68
N ALA A 586 12.91 -28.77 39.13
CA ALA A 586 12.63 -27.69 40.07
C ALA A 586 12.09 -26.43 39.37
N GLN A 587 11.80 -26.50 38.06
CA GLN A 587 11.32 -25.39 37.23
C GLN A 587 12.32 -24.23 37.14
N ARG A 588 13.62 -24.54 37.25
CA ARG A 588 14.69 -23.58 36.98
C ARG A 588 15.06 -23.70 35.51
N ALA A 589 14.86 -22.60 34.80
CA ALA A 589 15.30 -22.43 33.43
C ALA A 589 16.74 -21.89 33.40
N LYS A 590 17.51 -22.33 32.41
CA LYS A 590 18.74 -21.69 31.96
C LYS A 590 18.69 -21.62 30.45
N ILE A 591 18.89 -20.44 29.88
CA ILE A 591 18.83 -20.16 28.45
C ILE A 591 20.07 -19.35 28.12
N ASP A 592 20.88 -19.83 27.18
CA ASP A 592 22.03 -19.12 26.62
C ASP A 592 21.82 -19.01 25.10
N LEU A 593 21.73 -17.78 24.61
CA LEU A 593 21.57 -17.44 23.20
C LEU A 593 22.78 -16.63 22.75
N LYS A 594 23.38 -17.00 21.63
CA LYS A 594 24.41 -16.20 20.96
C LYS A 594 24.17 -16.15 19.46
N GLY A 595 23.98 -14.95 18.93
CA GLY A 595 23.95 -14.66 17.50
C GLY A 595 25.16 -13.82 17.11
N SER A 596 26.03 -14.34 16.24
CA SER A 596 27.24 -13.64 15.78
C SER A 596 27.12 -13.21 14.33
N GLY A 597 27.73 -12.07 13.98
CA GLY A 597 27.74 -11.55 12.61
C GLY A 597 26.34 -11.15 12.13
N ILE A 598 25.58 -10.46 12.98
CA ILE A 598 24.25 -9.93 12.67
C ILE A 598 24.42 -8.75 11.71
N GLN A 599 23.80 -8.87 10.54
CA GLN A 599 23.77 -7.84 9.52
C GLN A 599 22.32 -7.58 9.11
N ALA A 600 21.90 -6.31 9.14
CA ALA A 600 20.59 -5.86 8.71
C ALA A 600 20.75 -4.95 7.48
N GLY A 601 20.40 -5.45 6.29
CA GLY A 601 20.74 -4.80 5.02
C GLY A 601 22.26 -4.61 4.89
N GLU A 602 22.70 -3.38 4.65
CA GLU A 602 24.13 -3.03 4.57
C GLU A 602 24.79 -2.80 5.94
N THR A 603 24.01 -2.78 7.03
CA THR A 603 24.51 -2.39 8.35
C THR A 603 24.99 -3.59 9.16
N GLN A 604 26.26 -3.57 9.59
CA GLN A 604 26.80 -4.54 10.54
C GLN A 604 26.40 -4.18 11.98
N VAL A 605 25.58 -5.04 12.60
CA VAL A 605 25.07 -4.86 13.96
C VAL A 605 26.01 -5.48 14.99
N GLY A 606 26.59 -6.66 14.70
CA GLY A 606 27.62 -7.29 15.54
C GLY A 606 27.20 -8.63 16.16
N THR A 607 27.53 -8.84 17.44
CA THR A 607 27.25 -10.10 18.17
C THR A 607 26.32 -9.85 19.35
N LEU A 608 25.17 -10.53 19.37
CA LEU A 608 24.22 -10.52 20.48
C LEU A 608 24.41 -11.77 21.34
N THR A 609 24.59 -11.59 22.64
CA THR A 609 24.52 -12.66 23.64
C THR A 609 23.40 -12.36 24.62
N ALA A 610 22.51 -13.30 24.84
CA ALA A 610 21.47 -13.18 25.85
C ALA A 610 21.47 -14.43 26.73
N SER A 611 21.58 -14.25 28.04
CA SER A 611 21.51 -15.34 29.01
C SER A 611 20.38 -15.08 29.99
N ALA A 612 19.50 -16.06 30.19
CA ALA A 612 18.43 -16.01 31.17
C ALA A 612 18.53 -17.20 32.12
N GLN A 613 18.30 -16.97 33.41
CA GLN A 613 18.30 -18.02 34.42
C GLN A 613 17.31 -17.76 35.54
N GLY A 614 16.86 -18.83 36.18
CA GLY A 614 16.01 -18.78 37.37
C GLY A 614 14.67 -19.47 37.17
N ASP A 615 13.73 -19.22 38.06
CA ASP A 615 12.39 -19.80 38.04
C ASP A 615 11.32 -18.70 37.89
N ILE A 616 10.04 -19.08 37.95
CA ILE A 616 8.94 -18.11 37.83
C ILE A 616 8.93 -17.05 38.94
N LYS A 617 9.51 -17.32 40.11
CA LYS A 617 9.57 -16.40 41.26
C LYS A 617 10.80 -15.50 41.24
N SER A 618 11.88 -15.91 40.57
CA SER A 618 13.12 -15.15 40.47
C SER A 618 13.77 -15.41 39.12
N GLN A 619 13.61 -14.46 38.20
CA GLN A 619 14.18 -14.46 36.86
C GLN A 619 15.32 -13.45 36.81
N LYS A 620 16.43 -13.83 36.17
CA LYS A 620 17.52 -12.93 35.82
C LYS A 620 17.81 -13.06 34.34
N VAL A 621 17.88 -11.94 33.64
CA VAL A 621 18.18 -11.87 32.21
C VAL A 621 19.33 -10.90 32.01
N GLN A 622 20.33 -11.30 31.26
CA GLN A 622 21.41 -10.45 30.80
C GLN A 622 21.40 -10.45 29.28
N LEU A 623 21.55 -9.26 28.68
CA LEU A 623 21.51 -9.06 27.25
C LEU A 623 22.65 -8.13 26.87
N ASP A 624 23.59 -8.63 26.09
CA ASP A 624 24.77 -7.91 25.64
C ASP A 624 24.83 -7.91 24.11
N LEU A 625 25.04 -6.74 23.50
CA LEU A 625 25.34 -6.59 22.08
C LEU A 625 26.72 -5.97 21.94
N ALA A 626 27.59 -6.61 21.19
CA ALA A 626 28.90 -6.09 20.82
C ALA A 626 28.92 -5.77 19.32
N GLY A 627 28.67 -4.49 18.99
CA GLY A 627 28.69 -3.95 17.64
C GLY A 627 29.65 -2.77 17.47
N SER A 628 29.89 -2.37 16.21
CA SER A 628 30.66 -1.17 15.88
C SER A 628 29.85 0.12 16.06
N LEU A 629 28.55 0.07 15.77
CA LEU A 629 27.62 1.21 15.90
C LEU A 629 27.05 1.34 17.31
N VAL A 630 26.74 0.21 17.93
CA VAL A 630 26.12 0.14 19.25
C VAL A 630 26.76 -1.00 20.04
N LYS A 631 27.17 -0.73 21.27
CA LYS A 631 27.38 -1.76 22.29
C LYS A 631 26.33 -1.57 23.37
N LEU A 632 25.75 -2.65 23.87
CA LEU A 632 24.83 -2.58 24.99
C LEU A 632 25.05 -3.73 25.95
N ALA A 633 24.81 -3.48 27.23
CA ALA A 633 24.82 -4.46 28.29
C ALA A 633 23.67 -4.13 29.25
N LEU A 634 22.63 -4.95 29.26
CA LEU A 634 21.42 -4.78 30.06
C LEU A 634 21.27 -5.97 31.01
N ALA A 635 20.92 -5.70 32.27
CA ALA A 635 20.55 -6.74 33.22
C ALA A 635 19.15 -6.46 33.76
N LEU A 636 18.28 -7.46 33.70
CA LEU A 636 16.92 -7.43 34.21
C LEU A 636 16.75 -8.50 35.27
N ASP A 637 15.99 -8.19 36.32
CA ASP A 637 15.49 -9.19 37.26
C ASP A 637 14.00 -8.97 37.56
N GLY A 638 13.29 -10.05 37.86
CA GLY A 638 11.87 -9.97 38.14
C GLY A 638 11.23 -11.28 38.54
N ASN A 639 9.92 -11.24 38.70
CA ASN A 639 9.08 -12.38 39.00
C ASN A 639 7.82 -12.36 38.14
N LEU A 640 7.20 -13.52 37.99
CA LEU A 640 5.95 -13.70 37.28
C LEU A 640 4.94 -14.34 38.24
N ASP A 641 3.84 -13.64 38.53
CA ASP A 641 2.76 -14.14 39.38
C ASP A 641 1.42 -13.98 38.67
N LYS A 642 0.76 -15.11 38.39
CA LYS A 642 -0.55 -15.18 37.70
C LYS A 642 -0.62 -14.31 36.43
N GLY A 643 0.42 -14.38 35.59
CA GLY A 643 0.51 -13.60 34.35
C GLY A 643 1.02 -12.16 34.52
N ASN A 644 1.14 -11.64 35.75
CA ASN A 644 1.74 -10.34 36.02
C ASN A 644 3.25 -10.50 36.20
N TRP A 645 4.01 -9.98 35.26
CA TRP A 645 5.45 -9.87 35.39
C TRP A 645 5.81 -8.56 36.07
N ARG A 646 6.53 -8.63 37.20
CA ARG A 646 7.05 -7.46 37.92
C ARG A 646 8.54 -7.61 38.08
N GLY A 647 9.28 -6.69 37.48
CA GLY A 647 10.73 -6.70 37.52
C GLY A 647 11.32 -5.30 37.51
N ARG A 648 12.60 -5.25 37.22
CA ARG A 648 13.37 -4.02 37.05
C ARG A 648 14.47 -4.23 36.03
N LEU A 649 14.78 -3.17 35.31
CA LEU A 649 16.08 -3.01 34.67
C LEU A 649 17.09 -2.70 35.78
N ALA A 650 17.87 -3.71 36.18
CA ALA A 650 18.80 -3.65 37.29
C ALA A 650 20.04 -2.81 36.95
N SER A 651 20.52 -2.92 35.71
CA SER A 651 21.59 -2.09 35.16
C SER A 651 21.43 -1.97 33.65
N GLY A 652 21.96 -0.90 33.09
CA GLY A 652 22.03 -0.69 31.66
C GLY A 652 23.24 0.17 31.30
N ASP A 653 23.99 -0.28 30.31
CA ASP A 653 25.10 0.43 29.69
C ASP A 653 24.87 0.37 28.17
N VAL A 654 24.81 1.52 27.53
CA VAL A 654 24.57 1.64 26.08
C VAL A 654 25.59 2.62 25.51
N GLN A 655 26.52 2.09 24.71
CA GLN A 655 27.51 2.87 24.00
C GLN A 655 27.08 3.03 22.54
N ALA A 656 26.75 4.25 22.13
CA ALA A 656 26.33 4.55 20.76
C ALA A 656 26.73 5.98 20.39
N GLY A 657 27.18 6.20 19.15
CA GLY A 657 27.53 7.54 18.66
C GLY A 657 28.57 8.28 19.52
N GLY A 658 29.53 7.55 20.10
CA GLY A 658 30.55 8.11 21.00
C GLY A 658 30.06 8.48 22.41
N GLN A 659 28.79 8.21 22.75
CA GLN A 659 28.23 8.38 24.10
C GLN A 659 28.23 7.05 24.85
N ASP A 660 28.39 7.11 26.17
CA ASP A 660 28.37 5.98 27.10
C ASP A 660 27.23 6.18 28.11
N TRP A 661 26.02 5.77 27.72
CA TRP A 661 24.80 5.95 28.50
C TRP A 661 24.67 4.88 29.56
N LYS A 662 24.73 5.29 30.83
CA LYS A 662 24.56 4.41 31.97
C LYS A 662 23.26 4.70 32.69
N LEU A 663 22.53 3.64 33.02
CA LEU A 663 21.36 3.74 33.88
C LEU A 663 21.80 4.16 35.28
N GLN A 664 21.33 5.31 35.74
CA GLN A 664 21.74 5.91 37.02
C GLN A 664 21.26 5.08 38.22
N ALA A 665 20.08 4.48 38.13
CA ALA A 665 19.49 3.65 39.19
C ALA A 665 18.56 2.59 38.58
N PRO A 666 18.39 1.43 39.25
CA PRO A 666 17.47 0.40 38.78
C PRO A 666 16.04 0.94 38.60
N ALA A 667 15.41 0.58 37.49
CA ALA A 667 14.11 1.11 37.11
C ALA A 667 13.06 -0.01 36.98
N LYS A 668 11.94 0.14 37.67
CA LYS A 668 10.88 -0.89 37.71
C LYS A 668 10.18 -1.01 36.36
N ILE A 669 9.94 -2.25 35.93
CA ILE A 669 9.15 -2.57 34.73
C ILE A 669 8.05 -3.54 35.16
N GLU A 670 6.80 -3.24 34.83
CA GLU A 670 5.67 -4.12 35.13
C GLU A 670 4.84 -4.38 33.88
N ARG A 671 4.60 -5.66 33.58
CA ARG A 671 3.65 -6.13 32.58
C ARG A 671 2.55 -6.90 33.29
N LEU A 672 1.36 -6.32 33.36
CA LEU A 672 0.21 -6.97 33.98
C LEU A 672 -0.49 -7.90 32.99
N ALA A 673 -1.29 -8.83 33.53
CA ALA A 673 -2.01 -9.83 32.73
C ALA A 673 -3.06 -9.22 31.78
N ASP A 674 -3.55 -8.02 32.08
CA ASP A 674 -4.47 -7.23 31.23
C ASP A 674 -3.76 -6.56 30.03
N GLY A 675 -2.46 -6.79 29.85
CA GLY A 675 -1.64 -6.21 28.78
C GLY A 675 -1.04 -4.84 29.12
N LYS A 676 -1.29 -4.29 30.31
CA LYS A 676 -0.70 -3.02 30.73
C LYS A 676 0.79 -3.18 30.98
N LEU A 677 1.61 -2.47 30.20
CA LEU A 677 3.06 -2.39 30.35
C LEU A 677 3.46 -1.00 30.84
N THR A 678 4.19 -0.92 31.94
CA THR A 678 4.67 0.33 32.52
C THR A 678 6.17 0.27 32.74
N PHE A 679 6.83 1.41 32.56
CA PHE A 679 8.24 1.61 32.85
C PHE A 679 8.34 2.82 33.78
N ALA A 680 8.79 2.59 35.01
CA ALA A 680 8.87 3.63 36.02
C ALA A 680 9.92 4.69 35.66
N ALA A 681 9.90 5.80 36.39
CA ALA A 681 10.88 6.86 36.24
C ALA A 681 12.32 6.32 36.26
N HIS A 682 13.12 6.77 35.30
CA HIS A 682 14.48 6.29 35.07
C HIS A 682 15.33 7.35 34.39
N CYS A 683 16.64 7.35 34.63
CA CYS A 683 17.57 8.29 34.01
C CYS A 683 18.80 7.56 33.47
N TRP A 684 19.11 7.81 32.21
CA TRP A 684 20.34 7.42 31.55
C TRP A 684 21.27 8.63 31.51
N VAL A 685 22.54 8.45 31.89
CA VAL A 685 23.53 9.53 31.96
C VAL A 685 24.74 9.19 31.09
N SER A 686 25.23 10.17 30.32
CA SER A 686 26.47 10.07 29.53
C SER A 686 27.23 11.39 29.64
N GLY A 687 28.32 11.40 30.41
CA GLY A 687 29.05 12.62 30.73
C GLY A 687 28.15 13.66 31.43
N GLY A 688 27.99 14.83 30.81
CA GLY A 688 27.07 15.88 31.27
C GLY A 688 25.62 15.73 30.79
N SER A 689 25.33 14.76 29.93
CA SER A 689 24.01 14.56 29.32
C SER A 689 23.14 13.64 30.17
N SER A 690 21.84 13.90 30.19
CA SER A 690 20.86 13.00 30.82
C SER A 690 19.63 12.80 29.93
N LEU A 691 19.22 11.55 29.74
CA LEU A 691 17.93 11.17 29.15
C LEU A 691 17.08 10.51 30.24
N CYS A 692 16.12 11.26 30.76
CA CYS A 692 15.26 10.82 31.85
C CYS A 692 13.83 10.60 31.38
N GLY A 693 13.27 9.43 31.68
CA GLY A 693 11.84 9.17 31.60
C GLY A 693 11.16 9.39 32.96
N GLU A 694 9.96 9.97 32.96
CA GLU A 694 9.07 9.92 34.14
C GLU A 694 8.36 8.55 34.22
N ASP A 695 7.30 8.43 35.02
CA ASP A 695 6.48 7.21 35.00
C ASP A 695 5.71 7.10 33.68
N GLN A 696 5.98 6.01 32.95
CA GLN A 696 5.46 5.81 31.60
C GLN A 696 4.52 4.62 31.52
N ARG A 697 3.47 4.76 30.71
CA ARG A 697 2.68 3.63 30.22
C ARG A 697 3.14 3.35 28.81
N LEU A 698 3.70 2.17 28.56
CA LEU A 698 4.11 1.76 27.22
C LEU A 698 2.94 1.10 26.46
N MET A 699 2.07 0.38 27.16
CA MET A 699 0.87 -0.25 26.58
C MET A 699 -0.26 -0.40 27.63
N PRO A 700 -1.54 -0.49 27.23
CA PRO A 700 -2.09 0.08 25.99
C PRO A 700 -2.14 1.62 26.08
N GLU A 701 -2.38 2.30 24.96
CA GLU A 701 -2.43 3.78 24.87
C GLU A 701 -1.20 4.47 25.50
N PRO A 702 -0.05 4.43 24.81
CA PRO A 702 1.21 4.90 25.36
C PRO A 702 1.13 6.31 25.93
N LYS A 703 1.70 6.52 27.11
CA LYS A 703 1.97 7.81 27.74
C LYS A 703 3.47 7.93 27.93
N LEU A 704 4.10 8.72 27.07
CA LEU A 704 5.54 8.91 27.03
C LEU A 704 5.89 10.28 27.61
N ARG A 705 6.86 10.33 28.51
CA ARG A 705 7.34 11.52 29.20
C ARG A 705 8.85 11.44 29.29
N TYR A 706 9.56 12.13 28.41
CA TYR A 706 11.02 12.10 28.32
C TYR A 706 11.63 13.50 28.33
N HIS A 707 12.78 13.60 28.99
CA HIS A 707 13.57 14.80 29.12
C HIS A 707 15.02 14.47 28.73
N LEU A 708 15.47 15.00 27.60
CA LEU A 708 16.86 15.03 27.20
C LEU A 708 17.46 16.36 27.66
N LYS A 709 18.56 16.32 28.40
CA LYS A 709 19.28 17.52 28.83
C LYS A 709 20.74 17.44 28.45
N GLN A 710 21.28 18.57 28.00
CA GLN A 710 22.69 18.80 27.71
C GLN A 710 23.33 17.79 26.75
N PHE A 711 22.58 17.25 25.78
CA PHE A 711 23.13 16.30 24.81
C PHE A 711 24.12 17.00 23.86
N PRO A 712 25.38 16.56 23.77
CA PRO A 712 26.40 17.17 22.93
C PRO A 712 26.11 16.90 21.46
N ILE A 713 25.74 17.93 20.71
CA ILE A 713 25.35 17.78 19.30
C ILE A 713 26.51 17.28 18.44
N ASP A 714 27.74 17.57 18.85
CA ASP A 714 28.96 17.09 18.20
C ASP A 714 29.10 15.55 18.21
N SER A 715 28.37 14.83 19.07
CA SER A 715 28.32 13.37 19.01
C SER A 715 27.63 12.85 17.73
N LEU A 716 26.89 13.71 17.03
CA LEU A 716 26.27 13.40 15.74
C LEU A 716 27.23 13.55 14.55
N ALA A 717 28.50 13.90 14.79
CA ALA A 717 29.49 14.16 13.73
C ALA A 717 29.66 12.99 12.72
N ALA A 718 29.42 11.74 13.14
CA ALA A 718 29.48 10.59 12.23
C ALA A 718 28.42 10.64 11.11
N PHE A 719 27.33 11.40 11.31
CA PHE A 719 26.25 11.61 10.34
C PHE A 719 26.36 12.95 9.60
N LEU A 720 27.39 13.76 9.91
CA LEU A 720 27.62 15.06 9.32
C LEU A 720 28.80 15.00 8.31
N PRO A 721 28.82 15.87 7.29
CA PRO A 721 29.99 16.00 6.41
C PRO A 721 31.27 16.32 7.19
N LYS A 722 32.43 15.83 6.75
CA LYS A 722 33.72 16.03 7.44
C LYS A 722 34.13 17.51 7.57
N ASP A 723 33.60 18.37 6.71
CA ASP A 723 33.87 19.80 6.67
C ASP A 723 32.82 20.64 7.41
N PHE A 724 31.92 20.00 8.15
CA PHE A 724 30.90 20.62 8.96
C PHE A 724 30.93 20.04 10.37
N ALA A 725 30.89 20.90 11.39
CA ALA A 725 30.74 20.47 12.76
C ALA A 725 29.70 21.33 13.45
N TRP A 726 28.71 20.69 14.04
CA TRP A 726 27.68 21.37 14.81
C TRP A 726 27.98 21.20 16.30
N GLN A 727 28.44 22.27 16.92
CA GLN A 727 28.76 22.29 18.35
C GLN A 727 27.61 22.95 19.11
N GLY A 728 27.24 22.37 20.24
CA GLY A 728 26.16 22.88 21.06
C GLY A 728 25.57 21.82 21.95
N LYS A 729 24.56 22.22 22.72
CA LYS A 729 23.80 21.33 23.58
C LYS A 729 22.38 21.25 23.07
N LEU A 730 21.87 20.04 22.94
CA LEU A 730 20.48 19.75 22.63
C LEU A 730 19.75 19.40 23.92
N ASN A 731 18.63 20.05 24.14
CA ASN A 731 17.64 19.68 25.14
C ASN A 731 16.35 19.31 24.40
N ALA A 732 15.61 18.33 24.92
CA ALA A 732 14.32 17.97 24.36
C ALA A 732 13.36 17.54 25.45
N ASP A 733 12.12 17.99 25.36
CA ASP A 733 11.03 17.62 26.25
C ASP A 733 9.92 17.00 25.40
N VAL A 734 9.58 15.75 25.70
CA VAL A 734 8.59 14.97 24.96
C VAL A 734 7.49 14.56 25.92
N GLN A 735 6.29 15.09 25.72
CA GLN A 735 5.10 14.70 26.46
C GLN A 735 4.02 14.26 25.49
N LEU A 736 3.85 12.95 25.32
CA LEU A 736 2.94 12.37 24.33
C LEU A 736 1.97 11.37 24.97
N ASP A 737 0.69 11.55 24.69
CA ASP A 737 -0.36 10.58 24.92
C ASP A 737 -0.84 10.07 23.55
N LEU A 738 -0.86 8.74 23.39
CA LEU A 738 -1.20 8.08 22.12
C LEU A 738 -2.47 7.22 22.26
N PRO A 739 -3.66 7.83 22.49
CA PRO A 739 -4.93 7.11 22.48
C PRO A 739 -5.33 6.71 21.05
N SER A 740 -6.31 5.81 20.93
CA SER A 740 -6.88 5.39 19.64
C SER A 740 -7.47 6.55 18.82
N SER A 741 -7.85 7.66 19.47
CA SER A 741 -8.36 8.86 18.80
C SER A 741 -7.27 9.64 18.04
N GLY A 742 -5.98 9.39 18.28
CA GLY A 742 -4.87 10.13 17.69
C GLY A 742 -3.94 10.77 18.75
N PRO A 743 -2.72 11.18 18.37
CA PRO A 743 -1.71 11.69 19.30
C PRO A 743 -2.12 13.03 19.91
N LYS A 744 -1.84 13.19 21.20
CA LYS A 744 -2.02 14.44 21.95
C LYS A 744 -0.77 14.73 22.77
N GLY A 745 -0.26 15.96 22.76
CA GLY A 745 0.93 16.27 23.55
C GLY A 745 1.73 17.46 23.06
N VAL A 746 2.95 17.60 23.58
CA VAL A 746 3.91 18.62 23.20
C VAL A 746 5.27 17.97 22.99
N VAL A 747 5.97 18.40 21.94
CA VAL A 747 7.38 18.10 21.69
C VAL A 747 8.11 19.43 21.58
N ALA A 748 9.07 19.66 22.46
CA ALA A 748 9.95 20.82 22.41
C ALA A 748 11.38 20.34 22.24
N VAL A 749 12.09 20.91 21.28
CA VAL A 749 13.51 20.65 21.03
C VAL A 749 14.23 21.99 21.01
N ASP A 750 15.24 22.12 21.84
CA ASP A 750 16.00 23.36 22.04
C ASP A 750 17.50 23.09 21.89
N ALA A 751 18.07 23.59 20.81
CA ALA A 751 19.49 23.55 20.51
C ALA A 751 20.13 24.94 20.61
N SER A 752 19.52 25.88 21.32
CA SER A 752 19.93 27.29 21.40
C SER A 752 21.33 27.48 22.01
N GLY A 753 22.03 28.55 21.59
CA GLY A 753 23.39 28.86 22.05
C GLY A 753 24.47 27.93 21.48
N GLY A 754 24.26 27.40 20.27
CA GLY A 754 25.24 26.57 19.58
C GLY A 754 26.12 27.34 18.60
N THR A 755 27.00 26.62 17.92
CA THR A 755 27.91 27.15 16.90
C THR A 755 27.98 26.17 15.75
N LEU A 756 27.64 26.65 14.55
CA LEU A 756 27.84 25.92 13.31
C LEU A 756 29.26 26.22 12.84
N ARG A 757 30.06 25.18 12.64
CA ARG A 757 31.44 25.32 12.20
C ARG A 757 31.56 24.76 10.80
N VAL A 758 32.11 25.57 9.92
CA VAL A 758 32.33 25.21 8.52
C VAL A 758 33.82 25.27 8.26
N LYS A 759 34.35 24.27 7.58
CA LYS A 759 35.75 24.23 7.20
C LYS A 759 35.94 24.99 5.88
N ASP A 760 36.59 26.13 5.94
CA ASP A 760 37.00 26.94 4.79
C ASP A 760 38.53 26.94 4.69
N LYS A 761 39.10 26.60 3.53
CA LYS A 761 40.56 26.51 3.30
C LYS A 761 41.33 25.76 4.40
N ASN A 762 40.78 24.63 4.83
CA ASN A 762 41.28 23.81 5.94
C ASN A 762 41.28 24.48 7.34
N GLN A 763 40.67 25.64 7.49
CA GLN A 763 40.45 26.34 8.76
C GLN A 763 38.97 26.28 9.15
N TRP A 764 38.69 26.14 10.44
CA TRP A 764 37.31 26.17 10.94
C TRP A 764 36.85 27.61 11.11
N VAL A 765 35.72 27.96 10.50
CA VAL A 765 35.01 29.22 10.68
C VAL A 765 33.77 28.96 11.53
N ASP A 766 33.64 29.73 12.59
CA ASP A 766 32.61 29.54 13.61
C ASP A 766 31.46 30.53 13.42
N PHE A 767 30.25 30.00 13.30
CA PHE A 767 29.01 30.77 13.19
C PHE A 767 28.11 30.50 14.40
N PRO A 768 28.25 31.28 15.48
CA PRO A 768 27.42 31.15 16.67
C PRO A 768 25.97 31.58 16.37
N TYR A 769 25.01 30.93 17.03
CA TYR A 769 23.60 31.30 16.96
C TYR A 769 22.97 31.33 18.36
N ASP A 770 22.00 32.23 18.55
CA ASP A 770 21.37 32.47 19.85
C ASP A 770 20.19 31.54 20.09
N THR A 771 19.38 31.26 19.08
CA THR A 771 18.16 30.45 19.21
C THR A 771 18.04 29.45 18.08
N LEU A 772 17.74 28.19 18.43
CA LEU A 772 17.28 27.17 17.49
C LEU A 772 16.29 26.29 18.27
N LYS A 773 15.01 26.62 18.14
CA LYS A 773 13.95 25.99 18.90
C LYS A 773 12.83 25.49 17.99
N LEU A 774 12.45 24.23 18.18
CA LEU A 774 11.30 23.59 17.54
C LEU A 774 10.28 23.27 18.62
N GLU A 775 9.06 23.79 18.47
CA GLU A 775 7.94 23.48 19.34
C GLU A 775 6.78 22.94 18.50
N THR A 776 6.27 21.78 18.91
CA THR A 776 5.17 21.10 18.24
C THR A 776 4.10 20.75 19.27
N ALA A 777 2.90 21.30 19.12
CA ALA A 777 1.72 20.91 19.90
C ALA A 777 0.85 19.96 19.07
N LEU A 778 0.67 18.74 19.56
CA LEU A 778 -0.11 17.69 18.90
C LEU A 778 -1.51 17.62 19.49
N ASN A 779 -2.52 17.67 18.64
CA ASN A 779 -3.89 17.28 18.94
C ASN A 779 -4.37 16.26 17.89
N PRO A 780 -5.35 15.39 18.24
CA PRO A 780 -5.87 14.37 17.32
C PRO A 780 -6.31 14.86 15.93
N LYS A 781 -6.70 16.14 15.81
CA LYS A 781 -7.19 16.74 14.55
C LYS A 781 -6.29 17.86 14.00
N ARG A 782 -5.23 18.25 14.72
CA ARG A 782 -4.40 19.41 14.39
C ARG A 782 -3.05 19.32 15.09
N ILE A 783 -1.97 19.51 14.34
CA ILE A 783 -0.61 19.62 14.86
C ILE A 783 -0.12 21.02 14.51
N ASP A 784 0.24 21.80 15.53
CA ASP A 784 0.79 23.14 15.40
C ASP A 784 2.30 23.08 15.62
N THR A 785 3.08 23.49 14.63
CA THR A 785 4.55 23.43 14.65
C THR A 785 5.13 24.84 14.46
N GLN A 786 6.08 25.21 15.30
CA GLN A 786 6.85 26.44 15.19
C GLN A 786 8.35 26.14 15.23
N LEU A 787 9.08 26.59 14.22
CA LEU A 787 10.54 26.58 14.18
C LEU A 787 11.03 28.03 14.25
N ASN A 788 11.88 28.32 15.23
CA ASN A 788 12.47 29.63 15.44
C ASN A 788 14.00 29.52 15.47
N PHE A 789 14.65 30.15 14.51
CA PHE A 789 16.10 30.26 14.42
C PHE A 789 16.51 31.73 14.44
N ARG A 790 17.41 32.09 15.35
CA ARG A 790 18.05 33.41 15.41
C ARG A 790 19.54 33.22 15.52
N GLY A 791 20.25 33.55 14.46
CA GLY A 791 21.67 33.29 14.29
C GLY A 791 22.56 34.51 14.33
N GLY A 792 22.04 35.69 14.72
CA GLY A 792 22.79 36.93 14.73
C GLY A 792 23.33 37.27 13.33
N LYS A 793 24.62 37.00 13.07
CA LYS A 793 25.23 37.17 11.74
C LYS A 793 24.71 36.18 10.70
N LEU A 794 24.25 35.01 11.13
CA LEU A 794 23.65 33.99 10.25
C LEU A 794 22.21 34.33 9.83
N GLY A 795 21.58 35.39 10.34
CA GLY A 795 20.20 35.75 10.01
C GLY A 795 19.14 35.08 10.88
N GLU A 796 17.88 35.21 10.47
CA GLU A 796 16.70 34.77 11.23
C GLU A 796 15.75 33.96 10.33
N LEU A 797 15.15 32.91 10.89
CA LEU A 797 14.11 32.11 10.26
C LEU A 797 12.99 31.85 11.27
N LEU A 798 11.78 32.25 10.91
CA LEU A 798 10.55 31.89 11.62
C LEU A 798 9.65 31.10 10.67
N LEU A 799 9.30 29.88 11.06
CA LEU A 799 8.34 29.02 10.36
C LEU A 799 7.22 28.62 11.31
N GLN A 800 5.99 28.79 10.86
CA GLN A 800 4.76 28.39 11.56
C GLN A 800 3.92 27.54 10.62
N ALA A 801 3.58 26.32 11.04
CA ALA A 801 2.83 25.38 10.23
C ALA A 801 1.76 24.66 11.05
N GLN A 802 0.65 24.34 10.40
CA GLN A 802 -0.47 23.56 10.91
C GLN A 802 -0.68 22.36 10.01
N ILE A 803 -0.71 21.17 10.60
CA ILE A 803 -0.88 19.90 9.88
C ILE A 803 -2.16 19.24 10.38
N ASN A 804 -3.03 18.81 9.47
CA ASN A 804 -4.17 17.96 9.81
C ASN A 804 -3.77 16.48 9.66
N PRO A 805 -3.69 15.69 10.74
CA PRO A 805 -3.22 14.31 10.68
C PRO A 805 -4.29 13.30 10.22
N LEU A 806 -5.56 13.68 10.06
CA LEU A 806 -6.66 12.75 9.74
C LEU A 806 -6.66 12.27 8.27
N PRO A 807 -6.49 13.15 7.25
CA PRO A 807 -6.46 12.73 5.86
C PRO A 807 -5.17 11.94 5.53
N LYS A 808 -5.22 11.06 4.52
CA LYS A 808 -4.08 10.23 4.10
C LYS A 808 -2.86 11.08 3.69
N ASP A 809 -3.11 12.18 2.98
CA ASP A 809 -2.15 13.17 2.48
C ASP A 809 -1.64 14.17 3.54
N LYS A 810 -2.29 14.21 4.71
CA LYS A 810 -1.95 15.05 5.88
C LYS A 810 -1.70 16.51 5.48
N PRO A 811 -2.74 17.28 5.12
CA PRO A 811 -2.54 18.60 4.56
C PRO A 811 -1.83 19.53 5.56
N ILE A 812 -0.87 20.29 5.04
CA ILE A 812 -0.06 21.27 5.75
C ILE A 812 -0.44 22.67 5.28
N THR A 813 -0.53 23.62 6.20
CA THR A 813 -0.70 25.05 5.92
C THR A 813 0.22 25.86 6.82
N GLY A 814 0.87 26.91 6.31
CA GLY A 814 1.82 27.65 7.13
C GLY A 814 2.43 28.87 6.45
N THR A 815 3.28 29.56 7.19
CA THR A 815 4.02 30.74 6.73
C THR A 815 5.48 30.62 7.15
N PHE A 816 6.38 31.17 6.32
CA PHE A 816 7.78 31.33 6.68
C PHE A 816 8.25 32.76 6.42
N SER A 817 9.19 33.22 7.24
CA SER A 817 9.92 34.48 7.07
C SER A 817 11.41 34.21 7.28
N LEU A 818 12.22 34.62 6.32
CA LEU A 818 13.66 34.46 6.26
C LEU A 818 14.30 35.85 6.12
N THR A 819 15.23 36.19 6.99
CA THR A 819 15.88 37.50 6.97
C THR A 819 17.38 37.36 7.16
N GLY A 820 18.14 37.77 6.15
CA GLY A 820 19.60 37.86 6.18
C GLY A 820 20.32 36.53 6.39
N LEU A 821 19.76 35.40 5.95
CA LEU A 821 20.38 34.09 6.13
C LEU A 821 21.69 34.00 5.33
N ASP A 822 22.81 33.81 6.01
CA ASP A 822 24.13 33.75 5.39
C ASP A 822 24.37 32.39 4.72
N LEU A 823 24.65 32.39 3.41
CA LEU A 823 24.90 31.17 2.63
C LEU A 823 26.24 30.51 2.92
N ALA A 824 27.17 31.17 3.60
CA ALA A 824 28.47 30.58 3.96
C ALA A 824 28.32 29.30 4.79
N VAL A 825 27.25 29.18 5.57
CA VAL A 825 26.95 27.98 6.35
C VAL A 825 26.66 26.75 5.47
N ALA A 826 26.23 26.95 4.22
CA ALA A 826 25.84 25.88 3.30
C ALA A 826 27.00 25.32 2.46
N ARG A 827 28.19 25.92 2.52
CA ARG A 827 29.36 25.53 1.72
C ARG A 827 29.73 24.04 1.81
N PRO A 828 29.71 23.36 2.99
CA PRO A 828 30.04 21.92 3.08
C PRO A 828 29.13 21.00 2.27
N PHE A 829 27.96 21.48 1.88
CA PHE A 829 26.99 20.71 1.09
C PHE A 829 27.19 20.89 -0.42
N VAL A 830 28.14 21.74 -0.84
CA VAL A 830 28.44 22.05 -2.25
C VAL A 830 29.95 21.88 -2.51
N PRO A 831 30.46 20.63 -2.60
CA PRO A 831 31.90 20.35 -2.54
C PRO A 831 32.72 20.93 -3.70
N MET A 832 32.08 21.20 -4.86
CA MET A 832 32.68 21.82 -6.04
C MET A 832 32.88 23.35 -5.91
N VAL A 833 32.42 23.95 -4.80
CA VAL A 833 32.51 25.39 -4.52
C VAL A 833 33.50 25.61 -3.37
N GLU A 834 34.54 26.41 -3.60
CA GLU A 834 35.49 26.79 -2.55
C GLU A 834 34.92 27.90 -1.68
N THR A 835 34.36 28.93 -2.32
CA THR A 835 33.84 30.16 -1.71
C THR A 835 32.36 30.27 -2.02
N LEU A 836 31.53 30.34 -0.99
CA LEU A 836 30.08 30.51 -1.10
C LEU A 836 29.64 31.57 -0.08
N ASN A 837 29.36 32.78 -0.53
CA ASN A 837 28.88 33.87 0.32
C ASN A 837 27.54 34.42 -0.22
N GLY A 838 26.81 35.15 0.61
CA GLY A 838 25.60 35.88 0.21
C GLY A 838 24.50 35.82 1.27
N LYS A 839 23.51 36.71 1.17
CA LYS A 839 22.39 36.76 2.12
C LYS A 839 21.08 36.42 1.43
N LEU A 840 20.35 35.47 2.00
CA LEU A 840 19.00 35.11 1.58
C LEU A 840 17.95 35.87 2.42
N ASN A 841 16.99 36.48 1.74
CA ASN A 841 15.82 37.09 2.32
C ASN A 841 14.57 36.55 1.63
N GLY A 842 13.50 36.27 2.35
CA GLY A 842 12.28 35.78 1.71
C GLY A 842 11.11 35.60 2.65
N ASN A 843 9.92 35.52 2.07
CA ASN A 843 8.70 35.20 2.79
C ASN A 843 7.71 34.46 1.89
N GLY A 844 6.85 33.66 2.51
CA GLY A 844 5.87 32.91 1.75
C GLY A 844 4.92 32.08 2.61
N ARG A 845 4.06 31.34 1.91
CA ARG A 845 3.10 30.39 2.46
C ARG A 845 3.44 28.97 2.01
N ILE A 846 3.13 28.02 2.87
CA ILE A 846 3.22 26.59 2.62
C ILE A 846 1.80 26.04 2.62
N SER A 847 1.43 25.22 1.65
CA SER A 847 0.14 24.54 1.52
C SER A 847 0.31 23.13 0.94
N GLY A 848 -0.76 22.36 0.73
CA GLY A 848 -0.69 21.03 0.08
C GLY A 848 -0.57 19.88 1.07
N GLY A 849 -0.09 18.72 0.62
CA GLY A 849 0.11 17.53 1.47
C GLY A 849 1.45 17.55 2.20
N LEU A 850 1.58 16.86 3.34
CA LEU A 850 2.84 16.84 4.13
C LEU A 850 4.03 16.28 3.34
N LEU A 851 3.80 15.32 2.44
CA LEU A 851 4.83 14.72 1.59
C LEU A 851 5.00 15.43 0.24
N ALA A 852 4.10 16.36 -0.10
CA ALA A 852 4.13 17.15 -1.33
C ALA A 852 3.69 18.59 -1.02
N PRO A 853 4.50 19.36 -0.25
CA PRO A 853 4.15 20.73 0.10
C PRO A 853 4.31 21.65 -1.12
N GLN A 854 3.32 22.50 -1.33
CA GLN A 854 3.34 23.59 -2.29
C GLN A 854 3.79 24.87 -1.58
N VAL A 855 4.79 25.54 -2.13
CA VAL A 855 5.33 26.79 -1.58
C VAL A 855 4.96 27.95 -2.49
N ASN A 856 4.49 29.05 -1.91
CA ASN A 856 4.16 30.27 -2.63
C ASN A 856 4.84 31.45 -1.93
N GLY A 857 5.80 32.12 -2.58
CA GLY A 857 6.59 33.17 -1.93
C GLY A 857 7.66 33.78 -2.82
N ASN A 858 8.40 34.74 -2.25
CA ASN A 858 9.59 35.31 -2.88
C ASN A 858 10.83 34.97 -2.03
N VAL A 859 11.94 34.72 -2.71
CA VAL A 859 13.27 34.55 -2.10
C VAL A 859 14.25 35.35 -2.95
N ASN A 860 15.05 36.20 -2.30
CA ASN A 860 16.07 37.01 -2.93
C ASN A 860 17.43 36.65 -2.34
N LEU A 861 18.38 36.33 -3.22
CA LEU A 861 19.80 36.28 -2.92
C LEU A 861 20.41 37.65 -3.21
N VAL A 862 21.10 38.21 -2.22
CA VAL A 862 21.78 39.51 -2.31
C VAL A 862 23.27 39.33 -2.05
N ASP A 863 24.09 40.00 -2.87
CA ASP A 863 25.56 40.00 -2.78
C ASP A 863 26.18 38.60 -2.70
N GLY A 864 25.68 37.68 -3.53
CA GLY A 864 26.21 36.32 -3.60
C GLY A 864 27.61 36.27 -4.20
N GLU A 865 28.45 35.38 -3.68
CA GLU A 865 29.78 35.08 -4.23
C GLU A 865 29.95 33.57 -4.33
N ILE A 866 30.28 33.07 -5.52
CA ILE A 866 30.50 31.65 -5.77
C ILE A 866 31.79 31.49 -6.58
N SER A 867 32.77 30.78 -6.06
CA SER A 867 34.01 30.49 -6.78
C SER A 867 34.66 29.20 -6.26
N GLY A 868 35.53 28.59 -7.07
CA GLY A 868 36.24 27.36 -6.69
C GLY A 868 37.16 26.86 -7.80
N PRO A 869 38.05 25.91 -7.49
CA PRO A 869 39.06 25.41 -8.43
C PRO A 869 38.45 24.59 -9.57
N GLU A 870 37.30 23.94 -9.33
CA GLU A 870 36.56 23.20 -10.37
C GLU A 870 35.54 24.08 -11.11
N LEU A 871 35.36 25.34 -10.69
CA LEU A 871 34.46 26.26 -11.36
C LEU A 871 35.18 27.03 -12.46
N PRO A 872 34.62 27.07 -13.68
CA PRO A 872 35.26 27.74 -14.81
C PRO A 872 35.35 29.26 -14.63
N MET A 873 34.56 29.88 -13.74
CA MET A 873 34.59 31.32 -13.46
C MET A 873 34.15 31.61 -12.02
N SER A 874 34.52 32.79 -11.50
CA SER A 874 33.93 33.34 -10.26
C SER A 874 32.64 34.10 -10.56
N LEU A 875 31.63 33.93 -9.71
CA LEU A 875 30.39 34.71 -9.70
C LEU A 875 30.46 35.66 -8.51
N GLU A 876 30.51 36.97 -8.74
CA GLU A 876 30.66 38.00 -7.72
C GLU A 876 29.47 38.98 -7.75
N GLY A 877 28.97 39.39 -6.59
CA GLY A 877 27.81 40.28 -6.51
C GLY A 877 26.56 39.69 -7.17
N LEU A 878 26.39 38.37 -7.07
CA LEU A 878 25.26 37.62 -7.59
C LEU A 878 23.98 38.05 -6.88
N ASN A 879 23.07 38.65 -7.63
CA ASN A 879 21.75 39.05 -7.16
C ASN A 879 20.70 38.27 -7.92
N VAL A 880 19.93 37.41 -7.24
CA VAL A 880 18.94 36.53 -7.86
C VAL A 880 17.62 36.67 -7.12
N GLN A 881 16.56 36.99 -7.87
CA GLN A 881 15.18 36.92 -7.41
C GLN A 881 14.54 35.61 -7.88
N ALA A 882 13.99 34.87 -6.92
CA ALA A 882 13.23 33.65 -7.13
C ALA A 882 11.77 33.87 -6.68
N LEU A 883 10.84 33.84 -7.64
CA LEU A 883 9.40 33.89 -7.37
C LEU A 883 8.84 32.47 -7.46
N ILE A 884 8.43 31.91 -6.33
CA ILE A 884 7.94 30.53 -6.21
C ILE A 884 6.41 30.54 -6.25
N ALA A 885 5.85 29.75 -7.17
CA ALA A 885 4.42 29.54 -7.33
C ALA A 885 4.12 28.03 -7.45
N GLY A 886 3.69 27.43 -6.34
CA GLY A 886 3.38 26.01 -6.22
C GLY A 886 4.61 25.13 -6.45
N GLU A 887 4.68 24.53 -7.63
CA GLU A 887 5.73 23.59 -8.07
C GLU A 887 6.63 24.21 -9.15
N SER A 888 6.64 25.54 -9.26
CA SER A 888 7.48 26.26 -10.21
C SER A 888 8.13 27.48 -9.58
N VAL A 889 9.31 27.84 -10.08
CA VAL A 889 10.03 29.06 -9.72
C VAL A 889 10.40 29.83 -10.98
N GLN A 890 10.18 31.14 -10.94
CA GLN A 890 10.70 32.06 -11.92
C GLN A 890 11.98 32.70 -11.37
N LEU A 891 13.07 32.59 -12.11
CA LEU A 891 14.39 33.08 -11.74
C LEU A 891 14.74 34.31 -12.59
N ASN A 892 15.29 35.33 -11.96
CA ASN A 892 15.86 36.50 -12.62
C ASN A 892 17.04 37.01 -11.81
N GLY A 893 18.24 37.05 -12.40
CA GLY A 893 19.41 37.52 -11.69
C GLY A 893 20.58 37.90 -12.59
N GLY A 894 21.57 38.51 -11.97
CA GLY A 894 22.81 38.93 -12.61
C GLY A 894 24.00 38.85 -11.67
N TRP A 895 25.19 38.77 -12.25
CA TRP A 895 26.45 38.69 -11.52
C TRP A 895 27.56 39.42 -12.29
N ARG A 896 28.66 39.67 -11.61
CA ARG A 896 29.93 40.14 -12.16
C ARG A 896 30.96 39.02 -12.08
N SER A 897 31.94 39.03 -12.97
CA SER A 897 33.03 38.04 -12.95
C SER A 897 34.34 38.73 -13.35
N GLY A 898 35.32 38.72 -12.45
CA GLY A 898 36.57 39.46 -12.65
C GLY A 898 36.35 40.98 -12.75
N LYS A 899 37.26 41.67 -13.47
CA LYS A 899 37.25 43.15 -13.53
C LYS A 899 36.13 43.72 -14.40
N ASP A 900 35.89 43.11 -15.56
CA ASP A 900 35.04 43.65 -16.62
C ASP A 900 33.88 42.72 -17.04
N GLY A 901 33.85 41.48 -16.53
CA GLY A 901 32.86 40.48 -16.92
C GLY A 901 31.52 40.68 -16.24
N GLN A 902 30.43 40.52 -17.01
CA GLN A 902 29.06 40.60 -16.53
C GLN A 902 28.22 39.48 -17.12
N GLY A 903 27.28 38.96 -16.34
CA GLY A 903 26.33 37.97 -16.82
C GLY A 903 24.95 38.11 -16.20
N SER A 904 23.97 37.58 -16.91
CA SER A 904 22.57 37.54 -16.49
C SER A 904 21.94 36.19 -16.78
N LEU A 905 21.01 35.79 -15.92
CA LEU A 905 20.26 34.55 -15.98
C LEU A 905 18.78 34.85 -15.78
N LYS A 906 17.94 34.38 -16.70
CA LYS A 906 16.48 34.48 -16.57
C LYS A 906 15.84 33.18 -17.01
N GLY A 907 14.79 32.75 -16.31
CA GLY A 907 14.04 31.58 -16.76
C GLY A 907 13.04 31.04 -15.75
N ARG A 908 12.58 29.82 -15.99
CA ARG A 908 11.63 29.09 -15.15
C ARG A 908 12.13 27.67 -14.91
N VAL A 909 11.96 27.20 -13.68
CA VAL A 909 12.18 25.80 -13.30
C VAL A 909 10.87 25.27 -12.68
N GLY A 910 10.39 24.11 -13.12
CA GLY A 910 9.24 23.42 -12.56
C GLY A 910 9.60 22.00 -12.14
N TRP A 911 9.01 21.50 -11.06
CA TRP A 911 9.36 20.19 -10.46
C TRP A 911 8.15 19.31 -10.10
N GLY A 912 6.97 19.59 -10.66
CA GLY A 912 5.73 18.89 -10.32
C GLY A 912 5.73 17.39 -10.62
N GLN A 913 5.47 16.99 -11.87
CA GLN A 913 5.55 15.59 -12.29
C GLN A 913 6.97 15.18 -12.74
N ALA A 914 7.70 16.11 -13.35
CA ALA A 914 9.07 15.93 -13.82
C ALA A 914 9.81 17.26 -13.75
N LEU A 915 11.14 17.21 -13.64
CA LEU A 915 11.97 18.42 -13.64
C LEU A 915 11.97 19.04 -15.05
N ALA A 916 11.40 20.24 -15.16
CA ALA A 916 11.38 21.04 -16.38
C ALA A 916 12.17 22.33 -16.17
N VAL A 917 13.15 22.60 -17.03
CA VAL A 917 14.02 23.78 -16.96
C VAL A 917 13.92 24.54 -18.28
N ASP A 918 13.80 25.87 -18.24
CA ASP A 918 13.98 26.76 -19.38
C ASP A 918 14.70 28.02 -18.89
N LEU A 919 15.99 28.12 -19.18
CA LEU A 919 16.90 29.17 -18.74
C LEU A 919 17.56 29.83 -19.95
N SER A 920 17.69 31.16 -19.90
CA SER A 920 18.47 31.97 -20.82
C SER A 920 19.64 32.58 -20.06
N LEU A 921 20.85 32.33 -20.55
CA LEU A 921 22.12 32.77 -19.99
C LEU A 921 22.80 33.71 -21.00
N GLN A 922 23.07 34.94 -20.58
CA GLN A 922 23.78 35.92 -21.40
C GLN A 922 24.98 36.48 -20.63
N GLY A 923 26.14 36.52 -21.28
CA GLY A 923 27.36 37.02 -20.67
C GLY A 923 28.22 37.84 -21.63
N SER A 924 28.97 38.79 -21.07
CA SER A 924 29.93 39.61 -21.80
C SER A 924 31.27 39.62 -21.06
N LYS A 925 32.36 39.37 -21.79
CA LYS A 925 33.75 39.41 -21.27
C LYS A 925 33.97 38.54 -20.02
N LEU A 926 33.35 37.37 -19.96
CA LEU A 926 33.46 36.48 -18.81
C LEU A 926 34.85 35.81 -18.82
N PRO A 927 35.66 35.95 -17.76
CA PRO A 927 36.93 35.24 -17.66
C PRO A 927 36.67 33.77 -17.31
N VAL A 928 36.92 32.88 -18.26
CA VAL A 928 36.79 31.43 -18.11
C VAL A 928 38.18 30.81 -17.97
N THR A 929 38.44 30.11 -16.87
CA THR A 929 39.68 29.36 -16.65
C THR A 929 39.35 27.87 -16.63
N VAL A 930 40.03 27.10 -17.49
CA VAL A 930 39.96 25.65 -17.52
C VAL A 930 41.33 25.15 -17.09
N GLU A 931 41.56 24.98 -15.79
CA GLU A 931 42.87 24.54 -15.29
C GLU A 931 43.17 23.09 -15.69
N PRO A 932 44.44 22.74 -15.99
CA PRO A 932 45.60 23.62 -16.18
C PRO A 932 45.75 24.18 -17.62
N TYR A 933 44.73 24.03 -18.47
CA TYR A 933 44.83 24.12 -19.92
C TYR A 933 44.55 25.48 -20.55
N ALA A 934 43.60 26.27 -20.06
CA ALA A 934 43.19 27.48 -20.77
C ALA A 934 42.74 28.63 -19.86
N LYS A 935 43.00 29.86 -20.30
CA LYS A 935 42.44 31.10 -19.78
C LYS A 935 41.82 31.88 -20.93
N LEU A 936 40.51 32.01 -20.93
CA LEU A 936 39.71 32.48 -22.05
C LEU A 936 38.83 33.65 -21.62
N GLU A 937 38.63 34.62 -22.51
CA GLU A 937 37.55 35.58 -22.39
C GLU A 937 36.38 35.07 -23.23
N VAL A 938 35.21 34.86 -22.62
CA VAL A 938 34.05 34.21 -23.25
C VAL A 938 32.82 35.10 -23.16
N ALA A 939 32.06 35.20 -24.25
CA ALA A 939 30.76 35.86 -24.31
C ALA A 939 29.69 34.85 -24.79
N PRO A 940 28.99 34.16 -23.87
CA PRO A 940 27.95 33.21 -24.21
C PRO A 940 26.57 33.88 -24.31
N ASP A 941 25.77 33.46 -25.29
CA ASP A 941 24.32 33.65 -25.38
C ASP A 941 23.67 32.28 -25.58
N LEU A 942 23.24 31.66 -24.47
CA LEU A 942 22.81 30.27 -24.41
C LEU A 942 21.39 30.14 -23.90
N LYS A 943 20.63 29.24 -24.51
CA LYS A 943 19.36 28.72 -24.01
C LYS A 943 19.55 27.29 -23.53
N ILE A 944 19.21 27.04 -22.27
CA ILE A 944 19.33 25.74 -21.62
C ILE A 944 17.91 25.28 -21.27
N SER A 945 17.52 24.11 -21.75
CA SER A 945 16.23 23.53 -21.42
C SER A 945 16.33 22.06 -21.02
N LEU A 946 15.51 21.62 -20.07
CA LEU A 946 15.39 20.22 -19.65
C LEU A 946 13.92 19.85 -19.72
N LYS A 947 13.60 18.79 -20.47
CA LYS A 947 12.24 18.24 -20.54
C LYS A 947 12.31 16.73 -20.77
N ASP A 948 11.54 15.96 -20.02
CA ASP A 948 11.47 14.49 -20.15
C ASP A 948 12.87 13.82 -20.07
N ASP A 949 13.70 14.24 -19.10
CA ASP A 949 15.11 13.83 -18.93
C ASP A 949 16.00 14.07 -20.16
N LYS A 950 15.61 14.97 -21.07
CA LYS A 950 16.41 15.44 -22.20
C LYS A 950 16.92 16.86 -21.96
N LEU A 951 18.23 17.02 -21.80
CA LEU A 951 18.89 18.31 -21.68
C LEU A 951 19.19 18.85 -23.08
N ALA A 952 18.71 20.04 -23.41
CA ALA A 952 19.01 20.72 -24.66
C ALA A 952 19.73 22.05 -24.39
N ILE A 953 20.89 22.25 -25.00
CA ILE A 953 21.69 23.47 -24.91
C ILE A 953 21.85 24.02 -26.33
N ALA A 954 21.39 25.23 -26.58
CA ALA A 954 21.48 25.88 -27.89
C ALA A 954 21.94 27.33 -27.77
N GLY A 955 22.71 27.83 -28.74
CA GLY A 955 23.10 29.24 -28.79
C GLY A 955 24.49 29.50 -29.35
N LYS A 956 25.07 30.63 -28.96
CA LYS A 956 26.37 31.09 -29.47
C LYS A 956 27.37 31.33 -28.35
N VAL A 957 28.64 31.01 -28.61
CA VAL A 957 29.75 31.25 -27.69
C VAL A 957 30.89 31.92 -28.45
N HIS A 958 31.15 33.18 -28.14
CA HIS A 958 32.30 33.90 -28.69
C HIS A 958 33.49 33.81 -27.73
N ILE A 959 34.66 33.46 -28.25
CA ILE A 959 35.94 33.41 -27.54
C ILE A 959 36.91 34.36 -28.25
N PRO A 960 36.78 35.69 -28.07
CA PRO A 960 37.58 36.67 -28.81
C PRO A 960 39.08 36.53 -28.54
N ARG A 961 39.48 36.25 -27.29
CA ARG A 961 40.89 36.19 -26.87
C ARG A 961 41.13 35.19 -25.74
N GLY A 962 42.38 34.79 -25.57
CA GLY A 962 42.81 33.92 -24.48
C GLY A 962 44.15 33.24 -24.73
N ASP A 963 44.54 32.36 -23.82
CA ASP A 963 45.74 31.53 -23.91
C ASP A 963 45.40 30.08 -23.55
N ILE A 964 45.78 29.14 -24.43
CA ILE A 964 45.64 27.69 -24.24
C ILE A 964 47.06 27.11 -24.11
N THR A 965 47.38 26.49 -22.98
CA THR A 965 48.70 25.90 -22.70
C THR A 965 48.59 24.43 -22.25
N VAL A 966 49.23 23.50 -22.98
CA VAL A 966 49.22 22.07 -22.66
C VAL A 966 50.65 21.58 -22.38
N ARG A 967 50.92 21.15 -21.14
CA ARG A 967 52.28 20.78 -20.68
C ARG A 967 52.59 19.28 -20.70
N GLU A 968 51.59 18.43 -20.45
CA GLU A 968 51.69 16.96 -20.42
C GLU A 968 50.41 16.34 -21.02
N LEU A 969 50.50 15.13 -21.59
CA LEU A 969 49.32 14.36 -21.97
C LEU A 969 48.64 13.84 -20.69
N PRO A 970 47.31 13.91 -20.57
CA PRO A 970 46.60 13.22 -19.49
C PRO A 970 47.02 11.74 -19.47
N PRO A 971 47.16 11.10 -18.30
CA PRO A 971 47.26 9.64 -18.25
C PRO A 971 46.05 9.10 -19.01
N SER A 972 46.27 8.34 -20.08
CA SER A 972 45.19 7.69 -20.81
C SER A 972 44.51 6.71 -19.85
N THR A 973 43.43 7.16 -19.23
CA THR A 973 42.48 6.26 -18.59
C THR A 973 42.01 5.30 -19.66
N VAL A 974 42.34 4.03 -19.45
CA VAL A 974 41.89 2.88 -20.21
C VAL A 974 40.44 3.11 -20.64
N LYS A 975 40.20 3.40 -21.93
CA LYS A 975 38.85 3.40 -22.47
C LYS A 975 38.45 1.94 -22.56
N VAL A 976 37.70 1.49 -21.57
CA VAL A 976 37.09 0.17 -21.59
C VAL A 976 36.08 0.19 -22.73
N SER A 977 36.15 -0.81 -23.61
CA SER A 977 35.23 -0.94 -24.74
C SER A 977 33.80 -1.10 -24.19
N ASP A 978 32.81 -0.47 -24.85
CA ASP A 978 31.40 -0.40 -24.40
C ASP A 978 30.73 -1.78 -24.24
N ASP A 979 31.40 -2.85 -24.69
CA ASP A 979 30.99 -4.25 -24.65
C ASP A 979 31.68 -5.08 -23.53
N THR A 980 32.45 -4.45 -22.63
CA THR A 980 33.19 -5.18 -21.57
C THR A 980 32.37 -5.27 -20.28
N VAL A 981 31.97 -6.49 -19.90
CA VAL A 981 31.34 -6.77 -18.59
C VAL A 981 32.41 -7.18 -17.58
N ILE A 982 32.57 -6.42 -16.48
CA ILE A 982 33.45 -6.78 -15.36
C ILE A 982 32.71 -7.79 -14.47
N VAL A 983 33.16 -9.05 -14.46
CA VAL A 983 32.60 -10.10 -13.59
C VAL A 983 33.16 -9.92 -12.18
N GLY A 984 32.36 -9.40 -11.24
CA GLY A 984 32.70 -9.38 -9.81
C GLY A 984 32.25 -8.15 -9.02
N SER A 985 31.81 -7.08 -9.67
CA SER A 985 31.17 -5.93 -9.03
C SER A 985 29.68 -5.90 -9.39
N GLN A 986 28.79 -5.84 -8.39
CA GLN A 986 27.42 -5.39 -8.62
C GLN A 986 27.50 -3.93 -9.09
N THR A 987 27.53 -3.71 -10.39
CA THR A 987 27.08 -2.45 -10.95
C THR A 987 25.57 -2.42 -10.74
N GLU A 988 25.10 -1.54 -9.86
CA GLU A 988 23.75 -1.02 -10.03
C GLU A 988 23.61 -0.62 -11.51
N GLU A 989 22.50 -1.02 -12.15
CA GLU A 989 22.15 -0.55 -13.48
C GLU A 989 22.18 0.98 -13.43
N GLY A 990 23.31 1.56 -13.85
CA GLY A 990 23.47 2.99 -13.98
C GLY A 990 22.38 3.45 -14.92
N LYS A 991 21.49 4.32 -14.44
CA LYS A 991 20.50 5.00 -15.27
C LYS A 991 21.16 5.38 -16.60
N PRO A 992 20.50 5.14 -17.75
CA PRO A 992 21.06 5.52 -19.04
C PRO A 992 21.50 6.99 -19.00
N PRO A 993 22.66 7.33 -19.57
CA PRO A 993 23.16 8.70 -19.56
C PRO A 993 22.07 9.63 -20.11
N MET A 994 21.85 10.75 -19.42
CA MET A 994 20.85 11.74 -19.78
C MET A 994 21.01 12.12 -21.27
N ALA A 995 19.93 12.06 -22.05
CA ALA A 995 20.00 12.40 -23.46
C ALA A 995 20.30 13.90 -23.59
N MET A 996 21.46 14.23 -24.14
CA MET A 996 21.88 15.62 -24.38
C MET A 996 21.69 15.98 -25.84
N ALA A 997 20.92 17.02 -26.11
CA ALA A 997 20.89 17.70 -27.40
C ALA A 997 21.74 18.98 -27.32
N MET A 998 22.65 19.15 -28.26
CA MET A 998 23.54 20.32 -28.31
C MET A 998 23.46 20.95 -29.70
N ASP A 999 23.39 22.28 -29.71
CA ASP A 999 23.33 23.09 -30.93
C ASP A 999 24.04 24.42 -30.67
N ILE A 1000 25.37 24.36 -30.63
CA ILE A 1000 26.22 25.47 -30.17
C ILE A 1000 27.17 25.92 -31.27
N ASP A 1001 27.06 27.18 -31.69
CA ASP A 1001 28.05 27.82 -32.56
C ASP A 1001 29.16 28.45 -31.69
N VAL A 1002 30.40 28.06 -31.94
CA VAL A 1002 31.58 28.57 -31.23
C VAL A 1002 32.48 29.31 -32.21
N GLU A 1003 32.67 30.60 -31.99
CA GLU A 1003 33.58 31.45 -32.75
C GLU A 1003 34.81 31.77 -31.90
N VAL A 1004 36.01 31.52 -32.43
CA VAL A 1004 37.25 31.64 -31.66
C VAL A 1004 38.28 32.52 -32.36
N GLY A 1005 38.99 33.35 -31.57
CA GLY A 1005 40.18 34.06 -32.03
C GLY A 1005 39.91 35.28 -32.93
N GLU A 1006 38.77 35.97 -32.76
CA GLU A 1006 38.49 37.25 -33.44
C GLU A 1006 39.54 38.33 -33.11
N ASP A 1007 39.98 38.38 -31.84
CA ASP A 1007 41.03 39.30 -31.39
C ASP A 1007 42.39 38.61 -31.38
N GLN A 1008 42.64 37.75 -30.37
CA GLN A 1008 43.91 37.06 -30.19
C GLN A 1008 43.79 35.89 -29.20
N LEU A 1009 43.65 34.67 -29.73
CA LEU A 1009 43.70 33.43 -28.95
C LEU A 1009 45.02 32.70 -29.21
N ASN A 1010 45.89 32.56 -28.21
CA ASN A 1010 47.18 31.89 -28.36
C ASN A 1010 47.10 30.42 -27.91
N PHE A 1011 47.84 29.53 -28.57
CA PHE A 1011 48.02 28.12 -28.21
C PHE A 1011 49.50 27.81 -28.02
N ALA A 1012 49.84 27.08 -26.95
CA ALA A 1012 51.19 26.62 -26.65
C ALA A 1012 51.17 25.20 -26.07
N GLY A 1013 51.66 24.20 -26.79
CA GLY A 1013 51.70 22.82 -26.29
C GLY A 1013 52.51 21.90 -27.17
N PHE A 1014 53.13 20.87 -26.57
CA PHE A 1014 53.90 19.85 -27.29
C PHE A 1014 54.95 20.42 -28.27
N GLY A 1015 55.58 21.55 -27.91
CA GLY A 1015 56.56 22.24 -28.76
C GLY A 1015 55.97 23.19 -29.81
N LEU A 1016 54.65 23.21 -30.02
CA LEU A 1016 53.94 24.14 -30.90
C LEU A 1016 53.54 25.42 -30.15
N THR A 1017 53.73 26.57 -30.79
CA THR A 1017 53.17 27.87 -30.37
C THR A 1017 52.50 28.53 -31.57
N ALA A 1018 51.22 28.89 -31.50
CA ALA A 1018 50.46 29.45 -32.63
C ALA A 1018 49.30 30.33 -32.14
N LYS A 1019 48.67 31.09 -33.03
CA LYS A 1019 47.39 31.77 -32.78
C LYS A 1019 46.25 30.95 -33.37
N VAL A 1020 45.24 30.65 -32.57
CA VAL A 1020 44.04 29.91 -33.00
C VAL A 1020 43.00 30.90 -33.49
N GLN A 1021 42.41 30.65 -34.65
CA GLN A 1021 41.26 31.38 -35.17
C GLN A 1021 40.33 30.41 -35.87
N GLY A 1022 39.01 30.61 -35.81
CA GLY A 1022 38.08 29.81 -36.60
C GLY A 1022 36.66 29.77 -36.05
N HIS A 1023 35.87 28.87 -36.61
CA HIS A 1023 34.48 28.65 -36.21
C HIS A 1023 34.18 27.14 -36.22
N VAL A 1024 33.50 26.68 -35.18
CA VAL A 1024 33.04 25.29 -35.06
C VAL A 1024 31.61 25.26 -34.56
N HIS A 1025 30.82 24.38 -35.15
CA HIS A 1025 29.47 24.06 -34.74
C HIS A 1025 29.47 22.73 -34.00
N ILE A 1026 28.95 22.70 -32.77
CA ILE A 1026 28.93 21.51 -31.91
C ILE A 1026 27.48 21.04 -31.76
N GLY A 1027 27.20 19.89 -32.36
CA GLY A 1027 25.92 19.19 -32.33
C GLY A 1027 25.84 18.11 -31.24
N ASP A 1028 24.76 17.32 -31.28
CA ASP A 1028 24.53 16.17 -30.40
C ASP A 1028 25.74 15.21 -30.35
N ASN A 1029 26.00 14.62 -29.18
CA ASN A 1029 27.14 13.72 -28.94
C ASN A 1029 28.52 14.32 -29.29
N MET A 1030 28.66 15.64 -29.21
CA MET A 1030 29.88 16.37 -29.59
C MET A 1030 30.24 16.22 -31.08
N ASP A 1031 29.27 15.94 -31.96
CA ASP A 1031 29.47 16.00 -33.41
C ASP A 1031 29.87 17.43 -33.79
N THR A 1032 31.13 17.61 -34.16
CA THR A 1032 31.71 18.92 -34.41
C THR A 1032 32.00 19.09 -35.89
N ARG A 1033 31.57 20.24 -36.44
CA ARG A 1033 31.79 20.61 -37.83
C ARG A 1033 32.38 22.00 -37.93
N GLY A 1034 33.35 22.20 -38.81
CA GLY A 1034 33.97 23.50 -39.02
C GLY A 1034 35.48 23.38 -39.19
N GLU A 1035 36.18 24.50 -39.07
CA GLU A 1035 37.63 24.52 -39.22
C GLU A 1035 38.28 25.51 -38.25
N LEU A 1036 39.44 25.12 -37.75
CA LEU A 1036 40.33 25.94 -36.94
C LEU A 1036 41.67 26.11 -37.66
N TRP A 1037 42.13 27.35 -37.72
CA TRP A 1037 43.43 27.75 -38.25
C TRP A 1037 44.41 28.03 -37.12
N LEU A 1038 45.64 27.55 -37.28
CA LEU A 1038 46.76 27.84 -36.40
C LEU A 1038 47.73 28.77 -37.14
N ASN A 1039 47.51 30.07 -36.98
CA ASN A 1039 48.28 31.14 -37.63
C ASN A 1039 49.57 31.46 -36.86
N ASP A 1040 50.56 32.06 -37.53
CA ASP A 1040 51.85 32.46 -36.95
C ASP A 1040 52.60 31.35 -36.16
N GLY A 1041 52.40 30.09 -36.55
CA GLY A 1041 52.87 28.93 -35.78
C GLY A 1041 54.39 28.71 -35.81
N ARG A 1042 54.96 28.30 -34.68
CA ARG A 1042 56.35 27.81 -34.55
C ARG A 1042 56.36 26.51 -33.78
N TYR A 1043 57.05 25.51 -34.30
CA TYR A 1043 57.21 24.19 -33.69
C TYR A 1043 58.66 23.96 -33.28
N ARG A 1044 58.89 23.44 -32.07
CA ARG A 1044 60.21 23.14 -31.52
C ARG A 1044 60.23 21.76 -30.89
N ALA A 1045 61.01 20.86 -31.50
CA ALA A 1045 61.28 19.52 -30.98
C ALA A 1045 62.73 19.11 -31.34
N TYR A 1046 63.34 18.21 -30.57
CA TYR A 1046 64.69 17.66 -30.82
C TYR A 1046 65.78 18.73 -31.05
N GLY A 1047 65.71 19.86 -30.35
CA GLY A 1047 66.67 20.97 -30.47
C GLY A 1047 66.48 21.87 -31.69
N GLN A 1048 65.54 21.56 -32.59
CA GLN A 1048 65.34 22.28 -33.86
C GLN A 1048 64.07 23.15 -33.85
N ARG A 1049 64.10 24.23 -34.64
CA ARG A 1049 62.99 25.20 -34.77
C ARG A 1049 62.44 25.17 -36.19
N LEU A 1050 61.14 24.93 -36.29
CA LEU A 1050 60.38 24.89 -37.53
C LEU A 1050 59.32 26.01 -37.51
N ASN A 1051 59.19 26.74 -38.61
CA ASN A 1051 58.11 27.71 -38.82
C ASN A 1051 56.95 27.02 -39.54
N VAL A 1052 55.76 27.10 -38.95
CA VAL A 1052 54.54 26.55 -39.52
C VAL A 1052 54.06 27.50 -40.62
N ARG A 1053 54.09 27.06 -41.88
CA ARG A 1053 53.58 27.82 -43.03
C ARG A 1053 52.06 27.74 -43.12
N ARG A 1054 51.50 26.57 -42.76
CA ARG A 1054 50.08 26.26 -42.83
C ARG A 1054 49.74 25.26 -41.74
N ALA A 1055 48.66 25.48 -41.02
CA ALA A 1055 48.13 24.49 -40.08
C ALA A 1055 46.62 24.68 -39.96
N ARG A 1056 45.86 23.68 -40.43
CA ARG A 1056 44.41 23.63 -40.37
C ARG A 1056 43.96 22.35 -39.69
N LEU A 1057 42.96 22.48 -38.83
CA LEU A 1057 42.21 21.36 -38.26
C LEU A 1057 40.79 21.42 -38.83
N LEU A 1058 40.38 20.40 -39.56
CA LEU A 1058 39.01 20.31 -40.07
C LEU A 1058 38.23 19.30 -39.25
N PHE A 1059 37.07 19.72 -38.75
CA PHE A 1059 36.18 18.89 -37.95
C PHE A 1059 35.00 18.45 -38.82
N ALA A 1060 34.72 17.14 -38.84
CA ALA A 1060 33.64 16.52 -39.59
C ALA A 1060 33.17 15.23 -38.91
N GLY A 1061 32.89 15.31 -37.61
CA GLY A 1061 32.61 14.14 -36.78
C GLY A 1061 32.99 14.37 -35.31
N PRO A 1062 33.52 13.36 -34.60
CA PRO A 1062 33.95 13.51 -33.20
C PRO A 1062 34.96 14.65 -32.99
N LEU A 1063 34.76 15.45 -31.95
CA LEU A 1063 35.61 16.60 -31.60
C LEU A 1063 37.10 16.22 -31.39
N ASP A 1064 37.37 14.99 -30.95
CA ASP A 1064 38.71 14.46 -30.69
C ASP A 1064 39.43 13.91 -31.93
N GLN A 1065 38.75 13.86 -33.10
CA GLN A 1065 39.29 13.29 -34.34
C GLN A 1065 39.29 14.28 -35.51
N PRO A 1066 39.95 15.45 -35.41
CA PRO A 1066 40.05 16.37 -36.54
C PRO A 1066 40.95 15.82 -37.65
N PHE A 1067 40.67 16.21 -38.88
CA PHE A 1067 41.58 16.04 -40.00
C PHE A 1067 42.67 17.12 -39.95
N LEU A 1068 43.93 16.71 -39.92
CA LEU A 1068 45.10 17.56 -39.84
C LEU A 1068 45.60 17.89 -41.26
N ASP A 1069 45.91 19.16 -41.51
CA ASP A 1069 46.61 19.65 -42.70
C ASP A 1069 47.66 20.68 -42.26
N ILE A 1070 48.87 20.20 -41.97
CA ILE A 1070 49.94 20.97 -41.33
C ILE A 1070 51.22 20.90 -42.16
N GLU A 1071 51.88 22.05 -42.35
CA GLU A 1071 53.14 22.18 -43.05
C GLU A 1071 54.09 23.08 -42.25
N ALA A 1072 55.24 22.53 -41.87
CA ALA A 1072 56.28 23.19 -41.09
C ALA A 1072 57.62 23.15 -41.82
N THR A 1073 58.37 24.25 -41.81
CA THR A 1073 59.60 24.42 -42.61
C THR A 1073 60.73 25.03 -41.80
N ARG A 1074 61.97 24.67 -42.14
CA ARG A 1074 63.20 25.22 -41.63
C ARG A 1074 64.05 25.69 -42.80
N VAL A 1075 64.58 26.91 -42.70
CA VAL A 1075 65.48 27.48 -43.69
C VAL A 1075 66.91 27.41 -43.14
N VAL A 1076 67.83 26.83 -43.90
CA VAL A 1076 69.26 26.71 -43.58
C VAL A 1076 70.06 27.44 -44.66
N VAL A 1077 71.03 28.27 -44.27
CA VAL A 1077 71.91 29.02 -45.18
C VAL A 1077 73.34 28.52 -44.98
N GLU A 1078 73.93 27.92 -46.01
CA GLU A 1078 75.26 27.29 -45.97
C GLU A 1078 76.08 27.75 -47.18
N ASP A 1079 77.27 28.32 -46.94
CA ASP A 1079 78.32 28.72 -47.91
C ASP A 1079 77.83 28.96 -49.36
N SER A 1080 76.89 29.90 -49.53
CA SER A 1080 76.22 30.36 -50.78
C SER A 1080 74.96 29.63 -51.31
N ARG A 1081 74.30 28.77 -50.51
CA ARG A 1081 72.97 28.17 -50.84
C ARG A 1081 71.99 28.27 -49.67
N THR A 1082 70.71 28.53 -49.99
CA THR A 1082 69.59 28.50 -49.02
C THR A 1082 68.75 27.27 -49.30
N VAL A 1083 68.63 26.38 -48.31
CA VAL A 1083 67.82 25.16 -48.38
C VAL A 1083 66.65 25.31 -47.42
N THR A 1084 65.42 25.16 -47.93
CA THR A 1084 64.25 25.01 -47.07
C THR A 1084 63.94 23.52 -46.97
N ALA A 1085 64.02 22.95 -45.78
CA ALA A 1085 63.57 21.59 -45.52
C ALA A 1085 62.29 21.64 -44.69
N GLY A 1086 61.32 20.79 -44.99
CA GLY A 1086 60.00 20.86 -44.36
C GLY A 1086 59.39 19.49 -44.10
N ILE A 1087 58.42 19.48 -43.20
CA ILE A 1087 57.57 18.34 -42.86
C ILE A 1087 56.11 18.73 -43.11
N ARG A 1088 55.37 17.83 -43.74
CA ARG A 1088 53.93 17.92 -43.96
C ARG A 1088 53.24 16.78 -43.22
N LEU A 1089 52.20 17.11 -42.48
CA LEU A 1089 51.34 16.19 -41.77
C LEU A 1089 49.93 16.28 -42.36
N SER A 1090 49.37 15.16 -42.81
CA SER A 1090 48.03 15.09 -43.38
C SER A 1090 47.29 13.83 -42.95
N GLY A 1091 45.98 13.90 -42.68
CA GLY A 1091 45.19 12.72 -42.30
C GLY A 1091 44.44 12.92 -40.98
N SER A 1092 43.73 11.88 -40.51
CA SER A 1092 43.08 11.91 -39.18
C SER A 1092 44.12 12.04 -38.07
N ALA A 1093 43.78 12.74 -36.99
CA ALA A 1093 44.63 12.87 -35.81
C ALA A 1093 45.06 11.52 -35.20
N GLU A 1094 44.26 10.45 -35.35
CA GLU A 1094 44.61 9.10 -34.88
C GLU A 1094 45.65 8.39 -35.75
N GLN A 1095 45.69 8.69 -37.05
CA GLN A 1095 46.59 8.06 -38.02
C GLN A 1095 47.15 9.10 -39.01
N PRO A 1096 48.00 10.02 -38.54
CA PRO A 1096 48.49 11.08 -39.40
C PRO A 1096 49.59 10.54 -40.34
N ALA A 1097 49.52 10.91 -41.62
CA ALA A 1097 50.58 10.64 -42.58
C ALA A 1097 51.61 11.78 -42.59
N THR A 1098 52.88 11.43 -42.38
CA THR A 1098 54.02 12.37 -42.39
C THR A 1098 54.79 12.29 -43.70
N GLN A 1099 55.08 13.44 -44.32
CA GLN A 1099 55.93 13.54 -45.52
C GLN A 1099 57.02 14.59 -45.31
N ILE A 1100 58.27 14.22 -45.58
CA ILE A 1100 59.42 15.15 -45.56
C ILE A 1100 59.66 15.67 -46.98
N PHE A 1101 59.96 16.97 -47.11
CA PHE A 1101 60.22 17.64 -48.38
C PHE A 1101 61.34 18.68 -48.26
N SER A 1102 61.81 19.19 -49.40
CA SER A 1102 62.81 20.27 -49.46
C SER A 1102 62.67 21.14 -50.71
N GLU A 1103 63.17 22.37 -50.63
CA GLU A 1103 63.25 23.35 -51.71
C GLU A 1103 64.69 23.91 -51.75
N PRO A 1104 65.48 23.64 -52.82
CA PRO A 1104 65.18 22.77 -53.97
C PRO A 1104 65.09 21.27 -53.59
N SER A 1105 64.31 20.51 -54.36
CA SER A 1105 63.97 19.10 -54.09
C SER A 1105 65.21 18.20 -54.01
N MET A 1106 65.29 17.40 -52.94
CA MET A 1106 66.32 16.40 -52.68
C MET A 1106 65.71 15.12 -52.06
N PRO A 1107 66.45 14.00 -51.99
CA PRO A 1107 66.00 12.78 -51.32
C PRO A 1107 65.57 13.02 -49.87
N GLN A 1108 64.58 12.25 -49.39
CA GLN A 1108 63.99 12.45 -48.07
C GLN A 1108 65.02 12.31 -46.93
N GLU A 1109 66.01 11.43 -47.07
CA GLU A 1109 67.10 11.30 -46.11
C GLU A 1109 67.97 12.57 -45.98
N ASP A 1110 68.22 13.27 -47.09
CA ASP A 1110 69.02 14.50 -47.11
C ASP A 1110 68.19 15.68 -46.59
N ALA A 1111 66.92 15.73 -46.94
CA ALA A 1111 65.96 16.69 -46.39
C ALA A 1111 65.78 16.50 -44.86
N LEU A 1112 65.76 15.26 -44.38
CA LEU A 1112 65.73 14.93 -42.95
C LEU A 1112 67.02 15.37 -42.25
N SER A 1113 68.19 15.25 -42.90
CA SER A 1113 69.46 15.76 -42.36
C SER A 1113 69.44 17.28 -42.16
N TYR A 1114 68.90 18.04 -43.11
CA TYR A 1114 68.71 19.48 -42.93
C TYR A 1114 67.68 19.82 -41.84
N LEU A 1115 66.63 19.01 -41.69
CA LEU A 1115 65.64 19.17 -40.62
C LEU A 1115 66.25 18.91 -39.23
N VAL A 1116 67.00 17.82 -39.06
CA VAL A 1116 67.50 17.32 -37.76
C VAL A 1116 68.86 17.88 -37.38
N LEU A 1117 69.83 17.92 -38.30
CA LEU A 1117 71.22 18.35 -38.03
C LEU A 1117 71.50 19.79 -38.49
N GLY A 1118 70.64 20.37 -39.34
CA GLY A 1118 70.80 21.74 -39.82
C GLY A 1118 71.91 21.94 -40.85
N ARG A 1119 72.43 20.85 -41.44
CA ARG A 1119 73.48 20.85 -42.47
C ARG A 1119 73.39 19.59 -43.34
N SER A 1120 74.08 19.61 -44.48
CA SER A 1120 74.20 18.43 -45.37
C SER A 1120 74.98 17.28 -44.73
N ARG A 1121 74.74 16.06 -45.20
CA ARG A 1121 75.35 14.81 -44.70
C ARG A 1121 76.84 14.75 -45.08
N ASN A 1122 77.73 14.70 -44.10
CA ASN A 1122 79.15 14.35 -44.32
C ASN A 1122 79.40 12.87 -44.02
N ASN A 1123 80.24 12.22 -44.83
CA ASN A 1123 80.52 10.77 -44.81
C ASN A 1123 81.37 10.30 -43.60
N THR A 1124 81.21 10.91 -42.44
CA THR A 1124 81.87 10.55 -41.17
C THR A 1124 80.94 9.72 -40.29
N GLY A 1125 81.45 8.64 -39.68
CA GLY A 1125 80.65 7.62 -38.97
C GLY A 1125 79.83 8.10 -37.77
N GLU A 1126 80.09 9.29 -37.21
CA GLU A 1126 79.30 9.90 -36.13
C GLU A 1126 77.96 10.50 -36.62
N ASP A 1127 77.95 11.22 -37.76
CA ASP A 1127 76.75 11.87 -38.30
C ASP A 1127 75.71 10.83 -38.79
N ASN A 1128 76.18 9.69 -39.34
CA ASN A 1128 75.31 8.57 -39.72
C ASN A 1128 74.66 7.89 -38.51
N ASN A 1129 75.30 7.90 -37.34
CA ASN A 1129 74.76 7.30 -36.12
C ASN A 1129 73.60 8.16 -35.57
N MET A 1130 73.75 9.49 -35.59
CA MET A 1130 72.67 10.42 -35.21
C MET A 1130 71.49 10.42 -36.19
N LEU A 1131 71.75 10.29 -37.50
CA LEU A 1131 70.69 10.15 -38.51
C LEU A 1131 69.95 8.80 -38.40
N ALA A 1132 70.66 7.72 -38.04
CA ALA A 1132 70.06 6.42 -37.78
C ALA A 1132 69.23 6.41 -36.48
N GLU A 1133 69.70 7.03 -35.40
CA GLU A 1133 68.91 7.24 -34.16
C GLU A 1133 67.66 8.09 -34.42
N ALA A 1134 67.77 9.17 -35.20
CA ALA A 1134 66.63 9.99 -35.58
C ALA A 1134 65.62 9.24 -36.47
N ALA A 1135 66.10 8.39 -37.40
CA ALA A 1135 65.25 7.55 -38.24
C ALA A 1135 64.55 6.42 -37.46
N LEU A 1136 65.23 5.83 -36.47
CA LEU A 1136 64.64 4.84 -35.55
C LEU A 1136 63.61 5.48 -34.61
N GLY A 1137 63.90 6.68 -34.09
CA GLY A 1137 62.96 7.48 -33.29
C GLY A 1137 61.68 7.82 -34.07
N LEU A 1138 61.81 8.22 -35.35
CA LEU A 1138 60.66 8.51 -36.22
C LEU A 1138 59.89 7.25 -36.65
N GLY A 1139 60.57 6.09 -36.79
CA GLY A 1139 59.93 4.81 -37.13
C GLY A 1139 59.20 4.12 -35.96
N LEU A 1140 59.57 4.43 -34.72
CA LEU A 1140 58.97 3.87 -33.50
C LEU A 1140 57.87 4.77 -32.89
N MET A 1141 57.74 6.02 -33.34
CA MET A 1141 56.70 6.96 -32.88
C MET A 1141 55.26 6.50 -33.19
N GLY A 1142 55.07 5.49 -34.04
CA GLY A 1142 53.77 4.85 -34.29
C GLY A 1142 53.46 3.61 -33.42
N SER A 1143 54.42 3.08 -32.65
CA SER A 1143 54.27 1.79 -31.93
C SER A 1143 54.49 1.86 -30.42
N ALA A 1144 54.88 3.02 -29.88
CA ALA A 1144 55.16 3.22 -28.45
C ALA A 1144 53.98 2.87 -27.52
N GLY A 1145 52.73 2.94 -28.00
CA GLY A 1145 51.56 2.55 -27.21
C GLY A 1145 51.21 1.06 -27.24
N VAL A 1146 51.65 0.30 -28.24
CA VAL A 1146 51.22 -1.10 -28.46
C VAL A 1146 52.13 -2.09 -27.72
N THR A 1147 53.40 -1.74 -27.48
CA THR A 1147 54.40 -2.66 -26.91
C THR A 1147 54.43 -2.68 -25.38
N SER A 1148 54.10 -1.57 -24.72
CA SER A 1148 53.96 -1.46 -23.25
C SER A 1148 52.80 -2.30 -22.68
N ASP A 1149 51.71 -2.43 -23.42
CA ASP A 1149 50.53 -3.21 -23.02
C ASP A 1149 50.78 -4.73 -23.03
N ILE A 1150 51.60 -5.21 -23.97
CA ILE A 1150 52.01 -6.62 -24.04
C ILE A 1150 52.99 -6.95 -22.90
N ALA A 1151 53.91 -6.04 -22.57
CA ALA A 1151 54.89 -6.22 -21.50
C ALA A 1151 54.26 -6.22 -20.10
N ASN A 1152 53.29 -5.34 -19.83
CA ASN A 1152 52.57 -5.29 -18.56
C ASN A 1152 51.71 -6.55 -18.32
N LYS A 1153 51.09 -7.12 -19.36
CA LYS A 1153 50.35 -8.41 -19.27
C LYS A 1153 51.26 -9.61 -18.96
N LEU A 1154 52.54 -9.52 -19.28
CA LEU A 1154 53.55 -10.54 -18.97
C LEU A 1154 54.28 -10.28 -17.63
N GLY A 1155 53.89 -9.24 -16.87
CA GLY A 1155 54.44 -8.93 -15.56
C GLY A 1155 55.81 -8.23 -15.58
N ILE A 1156 56.20 -7.63 -16.70
CA ILE A 1156 57.47 -6.92 -16.86
C ILE A 1156 57.26 -5.43 -16.59
N GLN A 1157 57.86 -4.92 -15.52
CA GLN A 1157 57.79 -3.52 -15.09
C GLN A 1157 58.98 -2.72 -15.65
N ASP A 1158 58.81 -1.41 -15.82
CA ASP A 1158 59.84 -0.50 -16.36
C ASP A 1158 60.42 -0.99 -17.70
N PHE A 1159 59.55 -1.45 -18.60
CA PHE A 1159 59.96 -1.88 -19.94
C PHE A 1159 60.40 -0.67 -20.76
N ASP A 1160 61.64 -0.71 -21.24
CA ASP A 1160 62.27 0.36 -21.99
C ASP A 1160 63.01 -0.20 -23.21
N LEU A 1161 62.98 0.55 -24.31
CA LEU A 1161 63.59 0.20 -25.60
C LEU A 1161 64.64 1.27 -25.92
N ASP A 1162 65.90 0.91 -25.78
CA ASP A 1162 67.06 1.80 -25.91
C ASP A 1162 67.97 1.33 -27.06
N THR A 1163 68.85 2.20 -27.55
CA THR A 1163 69.86 1.87 -28.57
C THR A 1163 71.25 1.95 -27.96
N GLN A 1164 72.07 0.90 -28.12
CA GLN A 1164 73.40 0.86 -27.52
C GLN A 1164 74.46 0.41 -28.54
N GLY A 1165 75.63 1.03 -28.50
CA GLY A 1165 76.78 0.74 -29.37
C GLY A 1165 77.05 1.83 -30.40
N SER A 1166 78.16 1.70 -31.14
CA SER A 1166 78.57 2.65 -32.18
C SER A 1166 79.11 1.90 -33.41
N GLY A 1167 78.74 2.33 -34.62
CA GLY A 1167 79.18 1.71 -35.88
C GLY A 1167 78.53 0.34 -36.12
N ASN A 1168 79.29 -0.63 -36.64
CA ASN A 1168 78.76 -1.99 -36.94
C ASN A 1168 78.29 -2.78 -35.70
N LYS A 1169 78.54 -2.28 -34.48
CA LYS A 1169 78.11 -2.88 -33.20
C LYS A 1169 76.83 -2.26 -32.64
N THR A 1170 76.12 -1.44 -33.41
CA THR A 1170 74.86 -0.81 -32.99
C THR A 1170 73.80 -1.89 -32.79
N ALA A 1171 73.17 -1.91 -31.61
CA ALA A 1171 72.14 -2.87 -31.24
C ALA A 1171 70.91 -2.16 -30.66
N VAL A 1172 69.72 -2.66 -30.98
CA VAL A 1172 68.48 -2.29 -30.28
C VAL A 1172 68.37 -3.16 -29.04
N VAL A 1173 68.22 -2.53 -27.89
CA VAL A 1173 68.16 -3.19 -26.59
C VAL A 1173 66.78 -2.97 -25.97
N ALA A 1174 66.04 -4.06 -25.78
CA ALA A 1174 64.89 -4.09 -24.89
C ALA A 1174 65.35 -4.45 -23.47
N SER A 1175 64.93 -3.68 -22.46
CA SER A 1175 65.22 -3.98 -21.06
C SER A 1175 63.98 -3.83 -20.19
N GLY A 1176 63.88 -4.62 -19.12
CA GLY A 1176 62.76 -4.55 -18.21
C GLY A 1176 63.02 -5.32 -16.92
N LYS A 1177 62.28 -4.99 -15.86
CA LYS A 1177 62.35 -5.65 -14.56
C LYS A 1177 61.26 -6.71 -14.46
N ILE A 1178 61.67 -7.94 -14.14
CA ILE A 1178 60.75 -9.04 -13.83
C ILE A 1178 60.35 -8.96 -12.35
N THR A 1179 61.26 -8.52 -11.49
CA THR A 1179 61.02 -8.19 -10.07
C THR A 1179 61.91 -7.01 -9.67
N GLU A 1180 61.73 -6.44 -8.47
CA GLU A 1180 62.61 -5.38 -7.96
C GLU A 1180 64.11 -5.75 -7.92
N LYS A 1181 64.46 -7.04 -7.91
CA LYS A 1181 65.85 -7.53 -7.85
C LYS A 1181 66.33 -8.25 -9.11
N LEU A 1182 65.45 -8.54 -10.06
CA LEU A 1182 65.78 -9.31 -11.27
C LEU A 1182 65.36 -8.52 -12.52
N SER A 1183 66.33 -8.17 -13.35
CA SER A 1183 66.11 -7.47 -14.61
C SER A 1183 66.63 -8.27 -15.80
N LEU A 1184 65.89 -8.25 -16.89
CA LEU A 1184 66.21 -8.89 -18.16
C LEU A 1184 66.54 -7.82 -19.20
N ARG A 1185 67.57 -8.08 -19.99
CA ARG A 1185 68.01 -7.24 -21.09
C ARG A 1185 68.21 -8.11 -22.33
N TYR A 1186 67.66 -7.69 -23.46
CA TYR A 1186 67.79 -8.37 -24.74
C TYR A 1186 68.23 -7.38 -25.82
N GLY A 1187 69.44 -7.58 -26.35
CA GLY A 1187 70.02 -6.78 -27.42
C GLY A 1187 70.05 -7.54 -28.75
N VAL A 1188 69.55 -6.93 -29.81
CA VAL A 1188 69.63 -7.44 -31.20
C VAL A 1188 70.51 -6.50 -32.01
N GLY A 1189 71.59 -7.02 -32.59
CA GLY A 1189 72.47 -6.25 -33.47
C GLY A 1189 71.75 -5.78 -34.74
N VAL A 1190 71.91 -4.50 -35.07
CA VAL A 1190 71.25 -3.85 -36.23
C VAL A 1190 72.00 -4.11 -37.53
N PHE A 1191 73.33 -4.25 -37.48
CA PHE A 1191 74.20 -4.44 -38.65
C PHE A 1191 74.95 -5.79 -38.67
N GLU A 1192 75.15 -6.44 -37.53
CA GLU A 1192 75.67 -7.81 -37.41
C GLU A 1192 74.66 -8.71 -36.67
N PRO A 1193 74.42 -9.96 -37.13
CA PRO A 1193 73.45 -10.86 -36.51
C PRO A 1193 74.05 -11.50 -35.24
N ALA A 1194 74.25 -10.70 -34.20
CA ALA A 1194 74.63 -11.17 -32.87
C ALA A 1194 73.57 -10.73 -31.87
N ASN A 1195 72.82 -11.70 -31.35
CA ASN A 1195 71.83 -11.47 -30.31
C ASN A 1195 72.47 -11.70 -28.94
N THR A 1196 72.20 -10.81 -27.99
CA THR A 1196 72.72 -10.90 -26.63
C THR A 1196 71.57 -10.84 -25.62
N ILE A 1197 71.48 -11.83 -24.73
CA ILE A 1197 70.57 -11.83 -23.59
C ILE A 1197 71.42 -11.65 -22.34
N ALA A 1198 71.10 -10.65 -21.51
CA ALA A 1198 71.70 -10.47 -20.20
C ALA A 1198 70.63 -10.47 -19.10
N LEU A 1199 70.84 -11.32 -18.09
CA LEU A 1199 70.00 -11.41 -16.91
C LEU A 1199 70.80 -10.91 -15.71
N ARG A 1200 70.32 -9.84 -15.06
CA ARG A 1200 70.98 -9.23 -13.90
C ARG A 1200 70.16 -9.45 -12.63
N TYR A 1201 70.81 -10.00 -11.61
CA TYR A 1201 70.24 -10.22 -10.29
C TYR A 1201 70.99 -9.43 -9.21
N LEU A 1202 70.28 -8.58 -8.48
CA LEU A 1202 70.81 -7.75 -7.40
C LEU A 1202 70.95 -8.57 -6.11
N LEU A 1203 72.19 -8.87 -5.70
CA LEU A 1203 72.50 -9.54 -4.43
C LEU A 1203 72.45 -8.55 -3.25
N SER A 1204 72.84 -7.29 -3.48
CA SER A 1204 72.68 -6.17 -2.53
C SER A 1204 72.62 -4.84 -3.29
N LYS A 1205 72.43 -3.70 -2.59
CA LYS A 1205 72.44 -2.36 -3.23
C LYS A 1205 73.75 -2.04 -3.98
N LYS A 1206 74.85 -2.74 -3.69
CA LYS A 1206 76.18 -2.46 -4.28
C LYS A 1206 76.82 -3.66 -4.98
N VAL A 1207 76.23 -4.85 -4.93
CA VAL A 1207 76.75 -6.07 -5.58
C VAL A 1207 75.64 -6.67 -6.44
N TYR A 1208 75.89 -6.87 -7.72
CA TYR A 1208 74.96 -7.58 -8.60
C TYR A 1208 75.69 -8.61 -9.46
N LEU A 1209 74.96 -9.65 -9.82
CA LEU A 1209 75.43 -10.78 -10.60
C LEU A 1209 74.75 -10.70 -11.97
N GLU A 1210 75.52 -10.73 -13.05
CA GLU A 1210 75.01 -10.62 -14.41
C GLU A 1210 75.43 -11.84 -15.21
N VAL A 1211 74.44 -12.51 -15.79
CA VAL A 1211 74.62 -13.63 -16.70
C VAL A 1211 74.37 -13.09 -18.09
N ALA A 1212 75.38 -13.08 -18.96
CA ALA A 1212 75.21 -12.66 -20.36
C ALA A 1212 75.47 -13.83 -21.30
N SER A 1213 74.59 -14.00 -22.30
CA SER A 1213 74.65 -15.04 -23.32
C SER A 1213 74.62 -14.39 -24.72
N GLY A 1214 75.64 -14.69 -25.52
CA GLY A 1214 75.86 -14.22 -26.90
C GLY A 1214 76.85 -15.15 -27.60
N VAL A 1215 77.91 -14.61 -28.24
CA VAL A 1215 78.95 -15.42 -28.93
C VAL A 1215 79.82 -16.25 -27.97
N ALA A 1216 79.92 -15.83 -26.71
CA ALA A 1216 80.39 -16.64 -25.58
C ALA A 1216 79.55 -16.31 -24.34
N SER A 1217 79.30 -17.29 -23.47
CA SER A 1217 78.55 -17.09 -22.23
C SER A 1217 79.50 -16.68 -21.10
N SER A 1218 79.21 -15.58 -20.41
CA SER A 1218 79.96 -15.14 -19.22
C SER A 1218 79.03 -15.00 -18.00
N LEU A 1219 79.62 -15.20 -16.82
CA LEU A 1219 79.00 -14.98 -15.53
C LEU A 1219 79.87 -14.01 -14.75
N ASP A 1220 79.41 -12.78 -14.61
CA ASP A 1220 80.20 -11.69 -14.07
C ASP A 1220 79.58 -11.15 -12.78
N ILE A 1221 80.41 -10.90 -11.76
CA ILE A 1221 79.99 -10.26 -10.51
C ILE A 1221 80.52 -8.83 -10.51
N PHE A 1222 79.61 -7.88 -10.40
CA PHE A 1222 79.92 -6.45 -10.41
C PHE A 1222 79.68 -5.84 -9.03
N TYR A 1223 80.64 -5.03 -8.58
CA TYR A 1223 80.53 -4.23 -7.36
C TYR A 1223 80.54 -2.74 -7.72
N LYS A 1224 79.51 -2.00 -7.32
CA LYS A 1224 79.37 -0.56 -7.55
C LYS A 1224 79.72 0.23 -6.28
N ARG A 1225 80.66 1.17 -6.41
CA ARG A 1225 81.02 2.13 -5.36
C ARG A 1225 80.78 3.54 -5.89
N ASP A 1226 79.71 4.20 -5.43
CA ASP A 1226 79.45 5.60 -5.74
C ASP A 1226 80.47 6.49 -5.00
N PHE A 1227 81.02 7.51 -5.69
CA PHE A 1227 81.93 8.52 -5.13
C PHE A 1227 81.21 9.86 -4.98
#